data_AF-A0A6A4ZT83-F1
#
_entry.id   AF-A0A6A4ZT83-F1
#
_cell.length_a   1.000
_cell.length_b   1.000
_cell.length_c   1.000
_cell.angle_alpha   90.00
_cell.angle_beta   90.00
_cell.angle_gamma   90.00
#
_symmetry.space_group_name_H-M   'P 1'
#
loop_
_entity.id
_entity.type
_entity.pdbx_description
1 polymer ?
#
loop_
_entity_poly.entity_id
_entity_poly.type
_entity_poly.pdbx_seq_one_letter_code
_entity_poly.pdbx_strand_id
1 'polypeptide(L)'
;NATVSVFSPNLRPLATVDIPVRMCVRGEVIPVGFSKCVRCAYGKYSWNTSDTICHDCPVGAVCGGGDAVSATDGYWRFQNSTGVCTDSKNPYDNCALNQCLGSSCRGCVQGSQQATVQINSTNNDVLLMLSDTTNYQINETLYAAGISVQVVAVTSDHLVVTASSQLPTVGSVDVYTCQPEVCAVGYVGNLCLQCDVGYTRSGKSSCVGCPTNFALTIFVLILGAIAIVIVIVVLIIMAINKAKKGSSITSILTKIFTSYMQLIVLAESFNVNWPQEVTVMFNTQGLVASPGNKLISIECLMNYYKVKSDIGTINAMSNYYSQLIVFLLLPVVGVLAPVTFWTLRFWMLRSRQFIQDWNHIVKPVNGLISTTDLPAMFEKLQLHPSDLVLLDVRAKTEAGPVPIAEVKHAYLLAIYGETRAKLNLSIVVIMFLIHPSLTNQLFQMFSCSQLGTDADGNALYFMDPDLDVPCYTTSHYRWIYLVGVPGLLALTLGIPIFAYSILHLSRKHLDSLKTKLEYGFLYHGFKLKHFYWEIWVMMRKIIVCFISVFLKRSGVGPQALAATLLVFFALYIHMDCQPYENSTVNRLEQFALLTSLFTLFSGLFLYQVEVVGFWRGVFGVVVITVNSAFTVEFFRIMAHEFKQKAVTAIHKIADRKVLAGIVYKLQRDSNSPEAQVQTLASNKVFVAD
;
A
#
# COMPACT_ATOMS: atom_id res chain seq x y z
N ASN A 1 -8.93 -53.14 26.60
CA ASN A 1 -8.71 -54.53 27.05
C ASN A 1 -9.55 -55.46 26.20
N ALA A 2 -8.94 -56.52 25.66
CA ALA A 2 -9.65 -57.59 24.99
C ALA A 2 -9.71 -58.79 25.94
N THR A 3 -10.91 -59.31 26.17
CA THR A 3 -11.13 -60.51 26.98
C THR A 3 -11.21 -61.72 26.07
N VAL A 4 -10.22 -62.61 26.17
CA VAL A 4 -10.24 -63.89 25.46
C VAL A 4 -10.71 -64.96 26.43
N SER A 5 -11.83 -65.60 26.09
CA SER A 5 -12.38 -66.73 26.84
C SER A 5 -12.35 -67.97 25.95
N VAL A 6 -11.57 -68.97 26.37
CA VAL A 6 -11.46 -70.25 25.67
C VAL A 6 -12.54 -71.18 26.22
N PHE A 7 -13.48 -71.60 25.36
CA PHE A 7 -14.53 -72.55 25.73
C PHE A 7 -14.38 -73.87 24.97
N SER A 8 -14.60 -74.97 25.67
CA SER A 8 -14.85 -76.30 25.10
C SER A 8 -16.21 -76.78 25.60
N PRO A 9 -17.03 -77.46 24.78
CA PRO A 9 -18.39 -77.85 25.16
C PRO A 9 -18.50 -78.65 26.48
N ASN A 10 -17.39 -79.27 26.91
CA ASN A 10 -17.33 -80.12 28.10
C ASN A 10 -16.48 -79.54 29.25
N LEU A 11 -16.05 -78.27 29.19
CA LEU A 11 -15.23 -77.65 30.25
C LEU A 11 -15.71 -76.25 30.62
N ARG A 12 -15.75 -75.96 31.94
CA ARG A 12 -16.00 -74.61 32.46
C ARG A 12 -14.76 -73.73 32.18
N PRO A 13 -14.92 -72.45 31.77
CA PRO A 13 -13.79 -71.57 31.49
C PRO A 13 -12.93 -71.42 32.76
N LEU A 14 -11.66 -71.82 32.68
CA LEU A 14 -10.78 -71.88 33.85
C LEU A 14 -10.21 -70.51 34.26
N ALA A 15 -10.10 -69.57 33.30
CA ALA A 15 -9.65 -68.20 33.55
C ALA A 15 -10.01 -67.28 32.36
N THR A 16 -10.49 -66.07 32.66
CA THR A 16 -10.52 -64.95 31.72
C THR A 16 -9.17 -64.25 31.74
N VAL A 17 -8.53 -64.12 30.58
CA VAL A 17 -7.28 -63.35 30.45
C VAL A 17 -7.63 -61.97 29.90
N ASP A 18 -7.43 -60.95 30.73
CA ASP A 18 -7.50 -59.56 30.30
C ASP A 18 -6.20 -59.21 29.57
N ILE A 19 -6.28 -59.05 28.24
CA ILE A 19 -5.13 -58.58 27.45
C ILE A 19 -5.22 -57.05 27.36
N PRO A 20 -4.26 -56.30 27.94
CA PRO A 20 -4.18 -54.86 27.74
C PRO A 20 -3.75 -54.59 26.30
N VAL A 21 -4.69 -54.16 25.47
CA VAL A 21 -4.42 -53.69 24.10
C VAL A 21 -4.12 -52.19 24.20
N ARG A 22 -2.89 -51.79 23.85
CA ARG A 22 -2.53 -50.37 23.76
C ARG A 22 -3.28 -49.72 22.60
N MET A 23 -3.72 -48.48 22.79
CA MET A 23 -4.21 -47.67 21.67
C MET A 23 -3.02 -47.29 20.76
N CYS A 24 -3.30 -47.05 19.49
CA CYS A 24 -2.28 -46.52 18.59
C CYS A 24 -1.91 -45.11 19.00
N VAL A 25 -0.62 -44.83 18.91
CA VAL A 25 -0.06 -43.50 19.15
C VAL A 25 0.09 -42.78 17.81
N ARG A 26 0.39 -41.47 17.84
CA ARG A 26 0.65 -40.72 16.61
C ARG A 26 1.71 -41.44 15.76
N GLY A 27 1.49 -41.47 14.46
CA GLY A 27 2.33 -42.19 13.51
C GLY A 27 2.02 -43.67 13.34
N GLU A 28 1.01 -44.19 14.04
CA GLU A 28 0.54 -45.56 13.86
C GLU A 28 -0.93 -45.58 13.47
N VAL A 29 -1.27 -46.50 12.56
CA VAL A 29 -2.65 -46.70 12.09
C VAL A 29 -3.09 -48.13 12.36
N ILE A 30 -4.41 -48.35 12.37
CA ILE A 30 -5.00 -49.70 12.35
C ILE A 30 -5.62 -49.92 10.97
N PRO A 31 -4.91 -50.57 10.04
CA PRO A 31 -5.47 -50.87 8.74
C PRO A 31 -6.68 -51.79 8.85
N VAL A 32 -7.64 -51.64 7.93
CA VAL A 32 -8.84 -52.48 7.89
C VAL A 32 -8.45 -53.96 7.80
N GLY A 33 -8.91 -54.77 8.76
CA GLY A 33 -8.60 -56.21 8.83
C GLY A 33 -7.41 -56.59 9.72
N PHE A 34 -6.71 -55.63 10.32
CA PHE A 34 -5.62 -55.85 11.27
C PHE A 34 -6.05 -55.48 12.70
N SER A 35 -5.53 -56.19 13.71
CA SER A 35 -5.80 -55.93 15.14
C SER A 35 -4.58 -55.36 15.88
N LYS A 36 -3.58 -54.85 15.14
CA LYS A 36 -2.33 -54.32 15.66
C LYS A 36 -2.01 -52.97 15.02
N CYS A 37 -1.51 -52.04 15.83
CA CYS A 37 -0.98 -50.76 15.35
C CYS A 37 0.24 -50.98 14.46
N VAL A 38 0.19 -50.42 13.25
CA VAL A 38 1.28 -50.45 12.28
C VAL A 38 1.82 -49.03 12.13
N ARG A 39 3.12 -48.86 12.31
CA ARG A 39 3.81 -47.57 12.10
C ARG A 39 3.84 -47.24 10.61
N CYS A 40 3.56 -45.98 10.26
CA CYS A 40 3.64 -45.53 8.87
C CYS A 40 5.08 -45.63 8.32
N ALA A 41 5.19 -46.09 7.08
CA ALA A 41 6.47 -46.25 6.39
C ALA A 41 7.06 -44.88 5.97
N TYR A 42 8.34 -44.86 5.61
CA TYR A 42 8.99 -43.68 5.04
C TYR A 42 8.21 -43.12 3.84
N GLY A 43 8.17 -41.79 3.72
CA GLY A 43 7.38 -41.10 2.68
C GLY A 43 5.88 -41.04 2.97
N LYS A 44 5.42 -41.63 4.07
CA LYS A 44 4.05 -41.52 4.57
C LYS A 44 4.03 -41.08 6.03
N TYR A 45 2.90 -40.58 6.49
CA TYR A 45 2.72 -40.21 7.88
C TYR A 45 1.29 -40.45 8.38
N SER A 46 1.11 -40.49 9.69
CA SER A 46 -0.19 -40.37 10.34
C SER A 46 -0.05 -39.45 11.53
N TRP A 47 -0.98 -38.52 11.67
CA TRP A 47 -0.92 -37.49 12.70
C TRP A 47 -2.02 -37.65 13.76
N ASN A 48 -3.17 -38.22 13.38
CA ASN A 48 -4.27 -38.46 14.29
C ASN A 48 -4.30 -39.95 14.71
N THR A 49 -4.56 -40.21 15.99
CA THR A 49 -4.60 -41.57 16.54
C THR A 49 -5.81 -42.38 16.07
N SER A 50 -6.81 -41.71 15.46
CA SER A 50 -7.97 -42.34 14.82
C SER A 50 -7.75 -42.71 13.35
N ASP A 51 -6.60 -42.38 12.77
CA ASP A 51 -6.34 -42.65 11.36
C ASP A 51 -6.28 -44.16 11.10
N THR A 52 -6.90 -44.60 10.01
CA THR A 52 -6.90 -46.01 9.57
C THR A 52 -5.96 -46.25 8.39
N ILE A 53 -5.44 -45.18 7.78
CA ILE A 53 -4.58 -45.19 6.59
C ILE A 53 -3.43 -44.20 6.82
N CYS A 54 -2.23 -44.54 6.36
CA CYS A 54 -1.10 -43.62 6.31
C CYS A 54 -1.19 -42.71 5.09
N HIS A 55 -1.11 -41.41 5.31
CA HIS A 55 -1.22 -40.35 4.31
C HIS A 55 0.11 -40.11 3.58
N ASP A 56 0.03 -39.63 2.35
CA ASP A 56 1.19 -39.30 1.52
C ASP A 56 1.90 -38.05 2.04
N CYS A 57 3.22 -38.00 1.91
CA CYS A 57 3.97 -36.85 2.40
C CYS A 57 3.59 -35.56 1.65
N PRO A 58 3.32 -34.44 2.36
CA PRO A 58 2.96 -33.19 1.72
C PRO A 58 4.10 -32.61 0.89
N VAL A 59 3.73 -31.81 -0.11
CA VAL A 59 4.70 -31.04 -0.91
C VAL A 59 5.41 -30.03 -0.01
N GLY A 60 6.74 -30.00 -0.07
CA GLY A 60 7.56 -29.14 0.78
C GLY A 60 7.90 -29.74 2.15
N ALA A 61 7.69 -31.04 2.34
CA ALA A 61 8.04 -31.75 3.56
C ALA A 61 8.82 -33.05 3.26
N VAL A 62 9.57 -33.52 4.27
CA VAL A 62 10.23 -34.83 4.33
C VAL A 62 9.58 -35.61 5.47
N CYS A 63 8.97 -36.75 5.13
CA CYS A 63 8.28 -37.59 6.10
C CYS A 63 9.11 -38.83 6.41
N GLY A 64 9.59 -38.92 7.66
CA GLY A 64 10.44 -40.02 8.11
C GLY A 64 9.70 -41.32 8.39
N GLY A 65 8.37 -41.33 8.25
CA GLY A 65 7.51 -42.42 8.72
C GLY A 65 7.11 -42.24 10.17
N GLY A 66 6.00 -42.85 10.55
CA GLY A 66 5.31 -42.51 11.79
C GLY A 66 4.63 -41.14 11.71
N ASP A 67 4.91 -40.28 12.69
CA ASP A 67 4.45 -38.90 12.80
C ASP A 67 5.58 -37.89 12.48
N ALA A 68 6.75 -38.36 12.07
CA ALA A 68 7.89 -37.51 11.76
C ALA A 68 7.67 -36.77 10.45
N VAL A 69 7.37 -35.48 10.53
CA VAL A 69 7.25 -34.58 9.38
C VAL A 69 8.17 -33.39 9.58
N SER A 70 9.08 -33.17 8.63
CA SER A 70 10.01 -32.05 8.64
C SER A 70 9.83 -31.16 7.40
N ALA A 71 9.81 -29.85 7.56
CA ALA A 71 9.69 -28.93 6.41
C ALA A 71 10.99 -28.89 5.59
N THR A 72 10.89 -28.83 4.27
CA THR A 72 12.05 -28.55 3.40
C THR A 72 12.38 -27.06 3.40
N ASP A 73 13.59 -26.71 2.96
CA ASP A 73 14.00 -25.31 2.82
C ASP A 73 12.99 -24.51 1.97
N GLY A 74 12.66 -23.29 2.42
CA GLY A 74 11.62 -22.46 1.81
C GLY A 74 10.17 -22.76 2.21
N TYR A 75 9.92 -23.78 3.04
CA TYR A 75 8.58 -24.09 3.57
C TYR A 75 8.50 -23.92 5.09
N TRP A 76 7.29 -23.70 5.60
CA TRP A 76 7.03 -23.44 7.01
C TRP A 76 5.82 -24.20 7.54
N ARG A 77 5.92 -24.59 8.81
CA ARG A 77 4.88 -25.25 9.60
C ARG A 77 4.99 -24.85 11.06
N PHE A 78 3.91 -25.06 11.82
CA PHE A 78 3.95 -24.94 13.28
C PHE A 78 4.74 -26.11 13.89
N GLN A 79 5.55 -25.79 14.91
CA GLN A 79 6.15 -26.80 15.77
C GLN A 79 5.03 -27.39 16.65
N ASN A 80 4.59 -28.62 16.35
CA ASN A 80 3.63 -29.41 17.14
C ASN A 80 2.11 -29.11 16.95
N SER A 81 1.66 -28.61 15.79
CA SER A 81 0.22 -28.48 15.44
C SER A 81 -0.45 -29.85 15.19
N THR A 82 -1.79 -29.97 15.27
CA THR A 82 -2.50 -31.20 14.79
C THR A 82 -2.57 -31.33 13.28
N GLY A 83 -2.36 -30.23 12.57
CA GLY A 83 -2.45 -30.17 11.12
C GLY A 83 -1.07 -29.97 10.54
N VAL A 84 -0.73 -30.85 9.61
CA VAL A 84 0.43 -30.68 8.72
C VAL A 84 0.04 -29.78 7.55
N CYS A 85 -1.22 -29.85 7.10
CA CYS A 85 -1.72 -29.07 5.98
C CYS A 85 -2.85 -28.13 6.38
N THR A 86 -2.86 -26.95 5.75
CA THR A 86 -3.78 -25.84 6.05
C THR A 86 -5.10 -25.91 5.28
N ASP A 87 -5.18 -26.74 4.24
CA ASP A 87 -6.35 -26.82 3.38
C ASP A 87 -7.44 -27.72 4.00
N SER A 88 -8.60 -27.12 4.29
CA SER A 88 -9.78 -27.84 4.77
C SER A 88 -10.38 -28.82 3.76
N LYS A 89 -10.07 -28.70 2.46
CA LYS A 89 -10.57 -29.60 1.41
C LYS A 89 -9.77 -30.90 1.32
N ASN A 90 -8.46 -30.80 1.56
CA ASN A 90 -7.50 -31.89 1.49
C ASN A 90 -6.58 -31.83 2.72
N PRO A 91 -7.05 -32.30 3.90
CA PRO A 91 -6.35 -32.11 5.17
C PRO A 91 -5.04 -32.90 5.29
N TYR A 92 -4.82 -33.89 4.43
CA TYR A 92 -3.67 -34.80 4.52
C TYR A 92 -3.04 -35.14 3.15
N ASP A 93 -3.83 -35.58 2.17
CA ASP A 93 -3.29 -36.00 0.85
C ASP A 93 -3.40 -34.87 -0.19
N ASN A 94 -2.42 -34.75 -1.08
CA ASN A 94 -2.34 -33.71 -2.13
C ASN A 94 -2.29 -32.26 -1.59
N CYS A 95 -1.68 -32.06 -0.42
CA CYS A 95 -1.49 -30.74 0.16
C CYS A 95 -0.02 -30.31 0.13
N ALA A 96 0.20 -29.00 0.26
CA ALA A 96 1.52 -28.39 0.35
C ALA A 96 1.64 -27.61 1.66
N LEU A 97 2.84 -27.61 2.24
CA LEU A 97 3.15 -26.72 3.37
C LEU A 97 3.10 -25.25 2.91
N ASN A 98 2.96 -24.34 3.87
CA ASN A 98 3.00 -22.91 3.57
C ASN A 98 4.40 -22.54 3.07
N GLN A 99 4.48 -21.96 1.87
CA GLN A 99 5.74 -21.49 1.32
C GLN A 99 6.11 -20.13 1.92
N CYS A 100 7.38 -19.99 2.28
CA CYS A 100 7.93 -18.74 2.77
C CYS A 100 8.33 -17.80 1.63
N LEU A 101 8.41 -16.51 1.95
CA LEU A 101 8.83 -15.51 0.99
C LEU A 101 10.37 -15.54 0.82
N GLY A 102 10.83 -16.10 -0.30
CA GLY A 102 12.26 -16.20 -0.59
C GLY A 102 12.96 -17.16 0.37
N SER A 103 14.21 -16.87 0.71
CA SER A 103 15.06 -17.72 1.57
C SER A 103 14.89 -17.45 3.07
N SER A 104 13.68 -17.15 3.54
CA SER A 104 13.43 -16.77 4.94
C SER A 104 13.26 -17.96 5.88
N CYS A 105 12.82 -19.12 5.36
CA CYS A 105 12.63 -20.34 6.14
C CYS A 105 13.72 -21.34 5.83
N ARG A 106 14.32 -21.90 6.90
CA ARG A 106 15.27 -22.99 6.81
C ARG A 106 14.57 -24.32 7.08
N GLY A 107 15.04 -25.36 6.42
CA GLY A 107 14.53 -26.71 6.61
C GLY A 107 15.49 -27.76 6.09
N CYS A 108 14.94 -28.90 5.70
CA CYS A 108 15.70 -29.96 5.04
C CYS A 108 16.02 -29.58 3.58
N VAL A 109 17.30 -29.68 3.23
CA VAL A 109 17.79 -29.49 1.86
C VAL A 109 18.08 -30.88 1.28
N GLN A 110 17.46 -31.21 0.15
CA GLN A 110 17.76 -32.46 -0.54
C GLN A 110 19.15 -32.36 -1.18
N GLY A 111 19.97 -33.39 -1.01
CA GLY A 111 21.24 -33.53 -1.70
C GLY A 111 21.04 -33.61 -3.22
N SER A 112 22.08 -33.28 -3.98
CA SER A 112 22.02 -33.23 -5.45
C SER A 112 21.81 -34.60 -6.11
N GLN A 113 21.97 -35.71 -5.38
CA GLN A 113 21.96 -37.07 -5.90
C GLN A 113 21.30 -38.04 -4.91
N GLN A 114 20.64 -39.07 -5.44
CA GLN A 114 20.12 -40.17 -4.62
C GLN A 114 21.24 -41.16 -4.29
N ALA A 115 21.26 -41.66 -3.05
CA ALA A 115 22.25 -42.63 -2.61
C ALA A 115 21.68 -44.05 -2.64
N THR A 116 22.48 -45.06 -2.96
CA THR A 116 22.09 -46.46 -2.73
C THR A 116 22.73 -46.98 -1.45
N VAL A 117 21.93 -47.60 -0.58
CA VAL A 117 22.41 -48.14 0.70
C VAL A 117 23.02 -49.52 0.49
N GLN A 118 24.26 -49.71 0.93
CA GLN A 118 24.93 -51.00 0.99
C GLN A 118 25.45 -51.28 2.40
N ILE A 119 25.58 -52.56 2.77
CA ILE A 119 26.18 -52.96 4.03
C ILE A 119 27.55 -53.57 3.72
N ASN A 120 28.59 -53.05 4.35
CA ASN A 120 29.93 -53.58 4.23
C ASN A 120 29.99 -54.97 4.88
N SER A 121 30.31 -56.00 4.09
CA SER A 121 30.27 -57.41 4.52
C SER A 121 31.34 -57.77 5.57
N THR A 122 32.37 -56.96 5.78
CA THR A 122 33.45 -57.24 6.75
C THR A 122 33.23 -56.63 8.13
N ASN A 123 32.66 -55.42 8.20
CA ASN A 123 32.53 -54.65 9.45
C ASN A 123 31.08 -54.30 9.81
N ASN A 124 30.09 -54.68 8.99
CA ASN A 124 28.68 -54.31 9.16
C ASN A 124 28.40 -52.79 9.09
N ASP A 125 29.36 -52.00 8.59
CA ASP A 125 29.20 -50.57 8.37
C ASP A 125 28.19 -50.29 7.27
N VAL A 126 27.39 -49.23 7.42
CA VAL A 126 26.42 -48.80 6.40
C VAL A 126 27.11 -47.83 5.45
N LEU A 127 27.06 -48.12 4.16
CA LEU A 127 27.65 -47.34 3.07
C LEU A 127 26.53 -46.66 2.27
N LEU A 128 26.62 -45.35 2.10
CA LEU A 128 25.80 -44.60 1.15
C LEU A 128 26.62 -44.36 -0.11
N MET A 129 26.31 -45.07 -1.19
CA MET A 129 26.99 -44.89 -2.48
C MET A 129 26.44 -43.65 -3.17
N LEU A 130 27.30 -42.68 -3.50
CA LEU A 130 26.96 -41.41 -4.15
C LEU A 130 27.94 -41.15 -5.30
N SER A 131 27.48 -40.53 -6.39
CA SER A 131 28.38 -40.20 -7.52
C SER A 131 29.29 -39.00 -7.26
N ASP A 132 28.99 -38.17 -6.27
CA ASP A 132 29.84 -37.07 -5.79
C ASP A 132 29.63 -36.84 -4.29
N THR A 133 30.71 -36.90 -3.51
CA THR A 133 30.72 -36.76 -2.05
C THR A 133 31.35 -35.46 -1.57
N THR A 134 31.77 -34.57 -2.48
CA THR A 134 32.59 -33.37 -2.16
C THR A 134 31.90 -32.36 -1.25
N ASN A 135 30.56 -32.39 -1.15
CA ASN A 135 29.78 -31.47 -0.34
C ASN A 135 29.55 -31.94 1.11
N TYR A 136 29.99 -33.15 1.49
CA TYR A 136 29.74 -33.74 2.81
C TYR A 136 30.97 -33.70 3.71
N GLN A 137 30.76 -33.51 5.02
CA GLN A 137 31.84 -33.46 6.02
C GLN A 137 31.74 -34.57 7.08
N ILE A 138 32.89 -34.93 7.67
CA ILE A 138 32.96 -35.86 8.81
C ILE A 138 32.22 -35.23 10.00
N ASN A 139 31.44 -36.05 10.73
CA ASN A 139 30.52 -35.67 11.81
C ASN A 139 29.29 -34.86 11.38
N GLU A 140 29.04 -34.72 10.08
CA GLU A 140 27.77 -34.16 9.59
C GLU A 140 26.62 -35.14 9.85
N THR A 141 25.47 -34.61 10.28
CA THR A 141 24.24 -35.39 10.46
C THR A 141 23.37 -35.27 9.21
N LEU A 142 23.19 -36.38 8.52
CA LEU A 142 22.33 -36.52 7.35
C LEU A 142 21.03 -37.19 7.74
N TYR A 143 20.03 -37.06 6.90
CA TYR A 143 18.73 -37.68 7.05
C TYR A 143 18.41 -38.51 5.81
N ALA A 144 18.33 -39.83 5.96
CA ALA A 144 18.13 -40.76 4.86
C ALA A 144 17.07 -41.80 5.25
N ALA A 145 16.06 -41.99 4.40
CA ALA A 145 14.94 -42.92 4.63
C ALA A 145 14.25 -42.75 6.01
N GLY A 146 14.18 -41.52 6.53
CA GLY A 146 13.52 -41.22 7.80
C GLY A 146 14.36 -41.42 9.05
N ILE A 147 15.67 -41.66 8.88
CA ILE A 147 16.61 -41.95 9.95
C ILE A 147 17.75 -40.93 9.90
N SER A 148 18.10 -40.39 11.06
CA SER A 148 19.31 -39.57 11.20
C SER A 148 20.55 -40.47 11.17
N VAL A 149 21.44 -40.20 10.22
CA VAL A 149 22.70 -40.90 9.99
C VAL A 149 23.85 -39.93 10.19
N GLN A 150 24.89 -40.35 10.92
CA GLN A 150 26.08 -39.53 11.13
C GLN A 150 27.21 -39.98 10.21
N VAL A 151 27.85 -39.04 9.52
CA VAL A 151 28.98 -39.33 8.61
C VAL A 151 30.25 -39.59 9.42
N VAL A 152 30.79 -40.79 9.30
CA VAL A 152 32.02 -41.22 9.98
C VAL A 152 33.24 -41.04 9.08
N ALA A 153 33.11 -41.34 7.79
CA ALA A 153 34.17 -41.16 6.81
C ALA A 153 33.60 -40.76 5.44
N VAL A 154 34.37 -39.93 4.72
CA VAL A 154 34.05 -39.47 3.37
C VAL A 154 35.09 -40.04 2.41
N THR A 155 34.65 -40.78 1.41
CA THR A 155 35.49 -41.25 0.29
C THR A 155 34.96 -40.70 -1.02
N SER A 156 35.67 -40.89 -2.13
CA SER A 156 35.29 -40.32 -3.44
C SER A 156 33.96 -40.82 -4.01
N ASP A 157 33.51 -42.01 -3.61
CA ASP A 157 32.34 -42.71 -4.19
C ASP A 157 31.32 -43.20 -3.14
N HIS A 158 31.64 -43.09 -1.85
CA HIS A 158 30.70 -43.45 -0.78
C HIS A 158 30.94 -42.72 0.54
N LEU A 159 29.89 -42.63 1.35
CA LEU A 159 29.96 -42.19 2.74
C LEU A 159 29.82 -43.39 3.67
N VAL A 160 30.68 -43.48 4.67
CA VAL A 160 30.53 -44.43 5.78
C VAL A 160 29.69 -43.75 6.85
N VAL A 161 28.53 -44.31 7.18
CA VAL A 161 27.57 -43.70 8.11
C VAL A 161 27.20 -44.63 9.26
N THR A 162 26.90 -44.04 10.42
CA THR A 162 26.31 -44.72 11.57
C THR A 162 24.85 -44.31 11.73
N ALA A 163 23.96 -45.29 11.91
CA ALA A 163 22.52 -45.08 12.03
C ALA A 163 22.00 -45.61 13.37
N SER A 164 20.95 -44.97 13.90
CA SER A 164 20.25 -45.44 15.11
C SER A 164 19.32 -46.63 14.87
N SER A 165 19.00 -46.92 13.61
CA SER A 165 18.15 -48.04 13.18
C SER A 165 18.57 -48.55 11.78
N GLN A 166 18.08 -49.72 11.38
CA GLN A 166 18.43 -50.32 10.08
C GLN A 166 17.82 -49.53 8.91
N LEU A 167 18.67 -49.07 7.99
CA LEU A 167 18.25 -48.49 6.72
C LEU A 167 17.79 -49.58 5.74
N PRO A 168 16.88 -49.26 4.80
CA PRO A 168 16.50 -50.18 3.74
C PRO A 168 17.71 -50.49 2.85
N THR A 169 18.00 -51.77 2.63
CA THR A 169 19.16 -52.26 1.87
C THR A 169 18.91 -52.42 0.37
N VAL A 170 17.70 -52.07 -0.10
CA VAL A 170 17.28 -52.22 -1.50
C VAL A 170 16.69 -50.91 -1.99
N GLY A 171 17.19 -50.41 -3.12
CA GLY A 171 16.71 -49.20 -3.77
C GLY A 171 17.58 -47.96 -3.52
N SER A 172 17.19 -46.86 -4.16
CA SER A 172 17.79 -45.53 -3.98
C SER A 172 17.04 -44.76 -2.89
N VAL A 173 17.79 -44.01 -2.08
CA VAL A 173 17.30 -43.23 -0.95
C VAL A 173 17.72 -41.78 -1.14
N ASP A 174 16.77 -40.87 -0.96
CA ASP A 174 17.06 -39.45 -0.91
C ASP A 174 17.80 -39.09 0.38
N VAL A 175 18.92 -38.38 0.23
CA VAL A 175 19.72 -37.89 1.35
C VAL A 175 19.42 -36.43 1.56
N TYR A 176 19.06 -36.05 2.79
CA TYR A 176 18.77 -34.67 3.16
C TYR A 176 19.75 -34.18 4.22
N THR A 177 20.13 -32.91 4.13
CA THR A 177 20.78 -32.20 5.23
C THR A 177 19.72 -31.34 5.92
N CYS A 178 19.30 -31.73 7.12
CA CYS A 178 18.25 -31.04 7.85
C CYS A 178 18.84 -30.06 8.87
N GLN A 179 18.57 -28.77 8.69
CA GLN A 179 18.79 -27.76 9.73
C GLN A 179 17.57 -27.67 10.65
N PRO A 180 17.71 -27.10 11.86
CA PRO A 180 16.55 -26.78 12.69
C PRO A 180 15.54 -25.95 11.90
N GLU A 181 14.25 -26.25 12.05
CA GLU A 181 13.13 -25.52 11.43
C GLU A 181 12.93 -24.15 12.09
N VAL A 182 13.94 -23.30 11.92
CA VAL A 182 13.97 -21.93 12.44
C VAL A 182 14.08 -20.95 11.28
N CYS A 183 13.66 -19.72 11.55
CA CYS A 183 13.82 -18.65 10.58
C CYS A 183 15.30 -18.37 10.30
N ALA A 184 15.59 -17.97 9.07
CA ALA A 184 16.91 -17.48 8.69
C ALA A 184 17.28 -16.23 9.52
N VAL A 185 18.57 -15.94 9.63
CA VAL A 185 19.07 -14.78 10.38
C VAL A 185 18.41 -13.49 9.89
N GLY A 186 17.86 -12.71 10.83
CA GLY A 186 17.16 -11.46 10.53
C GLY A 186 15.66 -11.61 10.26
N TYR A 187 15.11 -12.83 10.31
CA TYR A 187 13.68 -13.12 10.14
C TYR A 187 13.10 -13.75 11.40
N VAL A 188 11.86 -13.40 11.73
CA VAL A 188 11.10 -13.91 12.88
C VAL A 188 9.60 -14.01 12.56
N GLY A 189 8.83 -14.57 13.49
CA GLY A 189 7.37 -14.67 13.38
C GLY A 189 6.88 -15.81 12.49
N ASN A 190 5.57 -15.90 12.33
CA ASN A 190 4.93 -16.91 11.49
C ASN A 190 5.31 -16.72 10.01
N LEU A 191 5.57 -17.83 9.31
CA LEU A 191 6.12 -17.88 7.95
C LEU A 191 7.48 -17.16 7.79
N CYS A 192 8.17 -16.87 8.91
CA CYS A 192 9.39 -16.06 8.93
C CYS A 192 9.20 -14.74 8.16
N LEU A 193 7.99 -14.17 8.26
CA LEU A 193 7.61 -12.99 7.51
C LEU A 193 8.16 -11.72 8.17
N GLN A 194 8.20 -11.64 9.49
CA GLN A 194 8.66 -10.43 10.14
C GLN A 194 10.19 -10.30 10.10
N CYS A 195 10.68 -9.06 10.06
CA CYS A 195 12.11 -8.81 10.25
C CYS A 195 12.42 -8.73 11.74
N ASP A 196 13.51 -9.37 12.14
CA ASP A 196 13.98 -9.37 13.52
C ASP A 196 14.44 -7.97 13.96
N VAL A 197 14.61 -7.79 15.27
CA VAL A 197 15.12 -6.54 15.85
C VAL A 197 16.47 -6.19 15.24
N GLY A 198 16.59 -4.96 14.72
CA GLY A 198 17.79 -4.52 14.02
C GLY A 198 17.81 -4.86 12.53
N TYR A 199 16.72 -5.40 11.98
CA TYR A 199 16.51 -5.60 10.55
C TYR A 199 15.27 -4.82 10.06
N THR A 200 15.24 -4.48 8.78
CA THR A 200 14.12 -3.83 8.10
C THR A 200 13.88 -4.47 6.73
N ARG A 201 12.67 -4.36 6.21
CA ARG A 201 12.29 -5.00 4.95
C ARG A 201 12.78 -4.20 3.74
N SER A 202 13.57 -4.85 2.89
CA SER A 202 13.96 -4.39 1.57
C SER A 202 13.18 -5.15 0.49
N GLY A 203 12.49 -4.42 -0.39
CA GLY A 203 11.68 -5.04 -1.45
C GLY A 203 10.36 -5.63 -0.92
N LYS A 204 10.12 -6.91 -1.18
CA LYS A 204 8.92 -7.67 -0.75
C LYS A 204 9.22 -8.71 0.32
N SER A 205 10.37 -9.36 0.23
CA SER A 205 10.67 -10.60 0.96
C SER A 205 11.93 -10.54 1.81
N SER A 206 12.86 -9.61 1.55
CA SER A 206 14.18 -9.68 2.17
C SER A 206 14.33 -8.76 3.38
N CYS A 207 14.73 -9.29 4.52
CA CYS A 207 15.11 -8.53 5.69
C CYS A 207 16.60 -8.16 5.61
N VAL A 208 16.90 -6.87 5.67
CA VAL A 208 18.26 -6.32 5.63
C VAL A 208 18.58 -5.62 6.95
N GLY A 209 19.84 -5.69 7.37
CA GLY A 209 20.27 -5.04 8.62
C GLY A 209 20.03 -3.52 8.59
N CYS A 210 19.57 -2.99 9.72
CA CYS A 210 19.41 -1.57 9.94
C CYS A 210 20.74 -0.82 9.82
N PRO A 211 20.76 0.41 9.28
CA PRO A 211 21.95 1.24 9.30
C PRO A 211 22.42 1.49 10.72
N THR A 212 23.72 1.31 10.99
CA THR A 212 24.33 1.56 12.31
C THR A 212 24.36 3.05 12.68
N ASN A 213 24.37 3.93 11.67
CA ASN A 213 24.38 5.38 11.84
C ASN A 213 22.97 5.94 12.00
N PHE A 214 22.41 5.88 13.21
CA PHE A 214 21.07 6.39 13.50
C PHE A 214 20.87 7.88 13.18
N ALA A 215 21.93 8.70 13.28
CA ALA A 215 21.86 10.12 12.89
C ALA A 215 21.55 10.31 11.40
N LEU A 216 22.13 9.46 10.54
CA LEU A 216 21.84 9.47 9.10
C LEU A 216 20.40 9.03 8.84
N THR A 217 19.92 8.00 9.55
CA THR A 217 18.53 7.52 9.45
C THR A 217 17.54 8.62 9.87
N ILE A 218 17.79 9.32 10.98
CA ILE A 218 16.97 10.45 11.43
C ILE A 218 17.01 11.58 10.39
N PHE A 219 18.18 11.90 9.85
CA PHE A 219 18.31 12.93 8.82
C PHE A 219 17.52 12.58 7.54
N VAL A 220 17.60 11.34 7.06
CA VAL A 220 16.84 10.86 5.89
C VAL A 220 15.32 10.92 6.16
N LEU A 221 14.89 10.56 7.37
CA LEU A 221 13.48 10.68 7.77
C LEU A 221 12.99 12.13 7.80
N ILE A 222 13.79 13.05 8.35
CA ILE A 222 13.48 14.48 8.35
C ILE A 222 13.41 15.00 6.91
N LEU A 223 14.36 14.63 6.05
CA LEU A 223 14.36 15.02 4.64
C LEU A 223 13.14 14.45 3.89
N GLY A 224 12.77 13.20 4.17
CA GLY A 224 11.56 12.58 3.63
C GLY A 224 10.28 13.30 4.10
N ALA A 225 10.19 13.65 5.38
CA ALA A 225 9.07 14.41 5.92
C ALA A 225 8.99 15.82 5.29
N ILE A 226 10.12 16.51 5.14
CA ILE A 226 10.20 17.81 4.44
C ILE A 226 9.74 17.67 2.98
N ALA A 227 10.19 16.64 2.27
CA ALA A 227 9.76 16.38 0.90
C ALA A 227 8.24 16.18 0.80
N ILE A 228 7.64 15.41 1.72
CA ILE A 228 6.18 15.23 1.79
C ILE A 228 5.47 16.58 2.03
N VAL A 229 5.97 17.39 2.97
CA VAL A 229 5.40 18.73 3.24
C VAL A 229 5.52 19.62 2.00
N ILE A 230 6.66 19.62 1.30
CA ILE A 230 6.85 20.37 0.05
C ILE A 230 5.84 19.92 -0.99
N VAL A 231 5.64 18.61 -1.18
CA VAL A 231 4.64 18.08 -2.12
C VAL A 231 3.24 18.56 -1.74
N ILE A 232 2.85 18.50 -0.47
CA ILE A 232 1.55 18.98 0.01
C ILE A 232 1.39 20.49 -0.27
N VAL A 233 2.40 21.30 0.06
CA VAL A 233 2.40 22.75 -0.17
C VAL A 233 2.29 23.06 -1.66
N VAL A 234 3.05 22.35 -2.50
CA VAL A 234 2.97 22.49 -3.97
C VAL A 234 1.57 22.15 -4.46
N LEU A 235 0.96 21.07 -3.99
CA LEU A 235 -0.41 20.69 -4.36
C LEU A 235 -1.43 21.74 -3.91
N ILE A 236 -1.30 22.32 -2.72
CA ILE A 236 -2.15 23.41 -2.23
C ILE A 236 -1.97 24.66 -3.10
N ILE A 237 -0.73 25.06 -3.39
CA ILE A 237 -0.43 26.21 -4.26
C ILE A 237 -1.00 25.99 -5.66
N MET A 238 -0.84 24.79 -6.21
CA MET A 238 -1.42 24.40 -7.50
C MET A 238 -2.94 24.48 -7.46
N ALA A 239 -3.59 24.00 -6.39
CA ALA A 239 -5.04 24.06 -6.23
C ALA A 239 -5.55 25.51 -6.11
N ILE A 240 -4.86 26.38 -5.36
CA ILE A 240 -5.18 27.82 -5.27
C ILE A 240 -5.04 28.49 -6.63
N ASN A 241 -3.95 28.22 -7.35
CA ASN A 241 -3.73 28.78 -8.68
C ASN A 241 -4.76 28.27 -9.69
N LYS A 242 -5.18 27.01 -9.57
CA LYS A 242 -6.25 26.39 -10.37
C LYS A 242 -7.60 27.10 -10.17
N ALA A 243 -7.92 27.50 -8.94
CA ALA A 243 -9.14 28.24 -8.66
C ALA A 243 -9.18 29.63 -9.32
N LYS A 244 -8.02 30.28 -9.48
CA LYS A 244 -7.90 31.63 -10.07
C LYS A 244 -7.86 31.64 -11.60
N LYS A 245 -7.08 30.74 -12.20
CA LYS A 245 -6.76 30.76 -13.66
C LYS A 245 -7.55 29.72 -14.47
N GLY A 246 -8.45 28.99 -13.82
CA GLY A 246 -9.10 27.83 -14.43
C GLY A 246 -8.24 26.55 -14.31
N SER A 247 -8.85 25.42 -14.65
CA SER A 247 -8.25 24.11 -14.54
C SER A 247 -7.09 23.95 -15.51
N SER A 248 -5.88 23.75 -14.98
CA SER A 248 -4.78 23.29 -15.81
C SER A 248 -4.92 21.79 -16.08
N ILE A 249 -4.98 21.43 -17.36
CA ILE A 249 -5.10 20.04 -17.85
C ILE A 249 -4.09 19.13 -17.15
N THR A 250 -2.84 19.56 -16.98
CA THR A 250 -1.77 18.79 -16.30
C THR A 250 -2.16 18.25 -14.92
N SER A 251 -2.86 19.03 -14.09
CA SER A 251 -3.26 18.57 -12.75
C SER A 251 -4.29 17.44 -12.84
N ILE A 252 -5.18 17.49 -13.83
CA ILE A 252 -6.16 16.42 -14.05
C ILE A 252 -5.46 15.17 -14.59
N LEU A 253 -4.53 15.33 -15.54
CA LEU A 253 -3.72 14.23 -16.06
C LEU A 253 -2.98 13.50 -14.92
N THR A 254 -2.33 14.23 -14.01
CA THR A 254 -1.65 13.65 -12.86
C THR A 254 -2.61 12.87 -11.95
N LYS A 255 -3.84 13.36 -11.72
CA LYS A 255 -4.85 12.63 -10.93
C LYS A 255 -5.29 11.32 -11.59
N ILE A 256 -5.51 11.34 -12.91
CA ILE A 256 -5.88 10.14 -13.69
C ILE A 256 -4.76 9.10 -13.58
N PHE A 257 -3.50 9.53 -13.79
CA PHE A 257 -2.35 8.65 -13.72
C PHE A 257 -2.12 8.07 -12.33
N THR A 258 -2.22 8.86 -11.27
CA THR A 258 -2.11 8.33 -9.90
C THR A 258 -3.27 7.39 -9.56
N SER A 259 -4.50 7.68 -10.01
CA SER A 259 -5.66 6.80 -9.85
C SER A 259 -5.47 5.47 -10.58
N TYR A 260 -4.96 5.49 -11.82
CA TYR A 260 -4.58 4.31 -12.58
C TYR A 260 -3.53 3.48 -11.85
N MET A 261 -2.44 4.11 -11.38
CA MET A 261 -1.37 3.42 -10.65
C MET A 261 -1.88 2.78 -9.37
N GLN A 262 -2.78 3.45 -8.65
CA GLN A 262 -3.42 2.88 -7.46
C GLN A 262 -4.31 1.69 -7.78
N LEU A 263 -5.04 1.72 -8.90
CA LEU A 263 -5.90 0.63 -9.33
C LEU A 263 -5.10 -0.59 -9.80
N ILE A 264 -4.04 -0.39 -10.59
CA ILE A 264 -3.26 -1.49 -11.16
C ILE A 264 -2.43 -2.22 -10.11
N VAL A 265 -1.90 -1.50 -9.12
CA VAL A 265 -1.15 -2.09 -8.00
C VAL A 265 -2.06 -2.96 -7.14
N LEU A 266 -3.36 -2.65 -7.06
CA LEU A 266 -4.33 -3.50 -6.37
C LEU A 266 -4.54 -4.84 -7.08
N ALA A 267 -4.29 -4.95 -8.40
CA ALA A 267 -4.34 -6.23 -9.10
C ALA A 267 -3.30 -7.24 -8.56
N GLU A 268 -2.18 -6.74 -8.04
CA GLU A 268 -1.17 -7.55 -7.39
C GLU A 268 -1.71 -8.24 -6.12
N SER A 269 -2.62 -7.58 -5.39
CA SER A 269 -3.18 -8.10 -4.13
C SER A 269 -4.05 -9.35 -4.33
N PHE A 270 -4.43 -9.66 -5.56
CA PHE A 270 -5.33 -10.78 -5.87
C PHE A 270 -4.64 -12.15 -5.88
N ASN A 271 -3.40 -12.30 -5.38
CA ASN A 271 -2.68 -13.58 -5.27
C ASN A 271 -2.76 -14.46 -6.54
N VAL A 272 -2.86 -13.81 -7.71
CA VAL A 272 -2.72 -14.49 -8.99
C VAL A 272 -1.25 -14.81 -9.17
N ASN A 273 -0.95 -15.98 -9.71
CA ASN A 273 0.41 -16.39 -10.04
C ASN A 273 0.90 -15.60 -11.26
N TRP A 274 1.23 -14.32 -11.06
CA TRP A 274 1.77 -13.45 -12.10
C TRP A 274 3.16 -13.91 -12.55
N PRO A 275 3.53 -13.73 -13.82
CA PRO A 275 4.93 -13.84 -14.26
C PRO A 275 5.84 -12.87 -13.50
N GLN A 276 7.13 -13.22 -13.38
CA GLN A 276 8.09 -12.43 -12.60
C GLN A 276 8.22 -11.01 -13.17
N GLU A 277 8.18 -10.87 -14.49
CA GLU A 277 8.28 -9.61 -15.21
C GLU A 277 7.11 -8.66 -14.86
N VAL A 278 5.90 -9.21 -14.80
CA VAL A 278 4.68 -8.45 -14.42
C VAL A 278 4.74 -8.04 -12.94
N THR A 279 5.23 -8.94 -12.08
CA THR A 279 5.39 -8.66 -10.65
C THR A 279 6.38 -7.52 -10.40
N VAL A 280 7.46 -7.44 -11.18
CA VAL A 280 8.41 -6.31 -11.14
C VAL A 280 7.72 -5.00 -11.56
N MET A 281 6.89 -5.02 -12.61
CA MET A 281 6.11 -3.84 -13.01
C MET A 281 5.22 -3.34 -11.87
N PHE A 282 4.41 -4.20 -11.26
CA PHE A 282 3.54 -3.81 -10.15
C PHE A 282 4.34 -3.26 -8.96
N ASN A 283 5.48 -3.87 -8.62
CA ASN A 283 6.37 -3.38 -7.56
C ASN A 283 6.85 -1.95 -7.81
N THR A 284 7.30 -1.66 -9.05
CA THR A 284 7.78 -0.32 -9.42
C THR A 284 6.65 0.72 -9.38
N GLN A 285 5.45 0.34 -9.83
CA GLN A 285 4.27 1.20 -9.81
C GLN A 285 3.75 1.42 -8.37
N GLY A 286 3.86 0.43 -7.50
CA GLY A 286 3.45 0.50 -6.09
C GLY A 286 4.22 1.54 -5.28
N LEU A 287 5.51 1.73 -5.59
CA LEU A 287 6.34 2.78 -4.96
C LEU A 287 5.82 4.20 -5.25
N VAL A 288 5.28 4.41 -6.45
CA VAL A 288 4.76 5.70 -6.91
C VAL A 288 3.30 5.92 -6.46
N ALA A 289 2.50 4.85 -6.46
CA ALA A 289 1.06 4.90 -6.17
C ALA A 289 0.75 5.21 -4.69
N SER A 290 1.59 4.75 -3.76
CA SER A 290 1.38 4.88 -2.31
C SER A 290 2.71 5.08 -1.57
N PRO A 291 3.34 6.27 -1.68
CA PRO A 291 4.62 6.55 -1.04
C PRO A 291 4.61 6.41 0.49
N GLY A 292 3.43 6.42 1.12
CA GLY A 292 3.28 6.21 2.56
C GLY A 292 3.50 4.76 3.05
N ASN A 293 3.46 3.76 2.16
CA ASN A 293 3.49 2.34 2.56
C ASN A 293 4.90 1.73 2.69
N LYS A 294 5.97 2.43 2.27
CA LYS A 294 7.35 1.93 2.35
C LYS A 294 8.31 2.98 2.92
N LEU A 295 8.00 3.46 4.12
CA LEU A 295 8.94 4.26 4.90
C LEU A 295 9.88 3.29 5.65
N ILE A 296 10.77 2.63 4.89
CA ILE A 296 11.79 1.66 5.35
C ILE A 296 12.52 2.15 6.62
N SER A 297 12.72 3.46 6.74
CA SER A 297 13.41 4.08 7.87
C SER A 297 12.56 4.23 9.15
N ILE A 298 11.22 4.22 9.07
CA ILE A 298 10.35 4.37 10.25
C ILE A 298 10.36 3.09 11.08
N GLU A 299 10.25 1.90 10.46
CA GLU A 299 10.28 0.63 11.18
C GLU A 299 11.60 0.45 11.94
N CYS A 300 12.72 0.77 11.29
CA CYS A 300 14.03 0.72 11.91
C CYS A 300 14.17 1.70 13.10
N LEU A 301 13.65 2.92 12.96
CA LEU A 301 13.65 3.91 14.04
C LEU A 301 12.72 3.50 15.19
N MET A 302 11.53 2.99 14.87
CA MET A 302 10.55 2.53 15.85
C MET A 302 11.08 1.34 16.65
N ASN A 303 11.71 0.36 15.99
CA ASN A 303 12.35 -0.78 16.67
C ASN A 303 13.52 -0.32 17.54
N TYR A 304 14.34 0.63 17.08
CA TYR A 304 15.41 1.21 17.91
C TYR A 304 14.87 1.86 19.18
N TYR A 305 13.81 2.68 19.08
CA TYR A 305 13.19 3.28 20.26
C TYR A 305 12.52 2.23 21.16
N LYS A 306 11.84 1.22 20.61
CA LYS A 306 11.26 0.12 21.40
C LYS A 306 12.31 -0.57 22.28
N VAL A 307 13.52 -0.80 21.75
CA VAL A 307 14.62 -1.44 22.49
C VAL A 307 15.24 -0.51 23.55
N LYS A 308 15.27 0.81 23.30
CA LYS A 308 15.95 1.78 24.17
C LYS A 308 15.05 2.42 25.22
N SER A 309 13.76 2.56 24.94
CA SER A 309 12.77 3.07 25.89
C SER A 309 12.29 1.90 26.76
N ASP A 310 12.93 1.71 27.90
CA ASP A 310 12.57 0.76 28.97
C ASP A 310 11.23 1.13 29.66
N ILE A 311 10.23 1.57 28.87
CA ILE A 311 8.88 1.91 29.30
C ILE A 311 8.04 0.65 29.08
N GLY A 312 7.93 -0.17 30.13
CA GLY A 312 7.34 -1.51 30.15
C GLY A 312 5.85 -1.65 29.77
N THR A 313 5.25 -0.71 29.04
CA THR A 313 3.87 -0.75 28.55
C THR A 313 3.73 -0.72 27.02
N ILE A 314 4.78 -0.41 26.25
CA ILE A 314 4.72 -0.38 24.77
C ILE A 314 5.15 -1.71 24.13
N ASN A 315 5.68 -2.64 24.93
CA ASN A 315 6.21 -3.93 24.46
C ASN A 315 5.14 -4.95 24.02
N ALA A 316 3.85 -4.59 24.05
CA ALA A 316 2.74 -5.50 23.73
C ALA A 316 1.96 -5.16 22.44
N MET A 317 2.29 -4.07 21.73
CA MET A 317 1.58 -3.71 20.50
C MET A 317 2.31 -4.22 19.25
N SER A 318 1.60 -5.02 18.44
CA SER A 318 2.07 -5.45 17.13
C SER A 318 2.40 -4.25 16.23
N ASN A 319 3.31 -4.48 15.27
CA ASN A 319 3.79 -3.45 14.35
C ASN A 319 2.63 -2.83 13.55
N TYR A 320 1.66 -3.64 13.15
CA TYR A 320 0.47 -3.19 12.44
C TYR A 320 -0.34 -2.15 13.23
N TYR A 321 -0.68 -2.42 14.51
CA TYR A 321 -1.46 -1.48 15.31
C TYR A 321 -0.72 -0.17 15.55
N SER A 322 0.60 -0.23 15.72
CA SER A 322 1.42 0.98 15.84
C SER A 322 1.38 1.84 14.57
N GLN A 323 1.45 1.21 13.39
CA GLN A 323 1.32 1.89 12.11
C GLN A 323 -0.08 2.48 11.92
N LEU A 324 -1.14 1.73 12.28
CA LEU A 324 -2.52 2.19 12.21
C LEU A 324 -2.75 3.47 13.04
N ILE A 325 -2.19 3.54 14.25
CA ILE A 325 -2.27 4.75 15.09
C ILE A 325 -1.66 5.96 14.37
N VAL A 326 -0.50 5.80 13.73
CA VAL A 326 0.12 6.88 12.95
C VAL A 326 -0.80 7.35 11.83
N PHE A 327 -1.42 6.42 11.08
CA PHE A 327 -2.39 6.77 10.03
C PHE A 327 -3.64 7.47 10.58
N LEU A 328 -4.11 7.12 11.78
CA LEU A 328 -5.25 7.78 12.43
C LEU A 328 -4.92 9.19 12.95
N LEU A 329 -3.65 9.46 13.26
CA LEU A 329 -3.19 10.80 13.64
C LEU A 329 -3.04 11.73 12.42
N LEU A 330 -2.79 11.19 11.22
CA LEU A 330 -2.62 12.01 10.01
C LEU A 330 -3.82 12.92 9.71
N PRO A 331 -5.09 12.46 9.76
CA PRO A 331 -6.24 13.36 9.63
C PRO A 331 -6.28 14.47 10.67
N VAL A 332 -5.92 14.17 11.93
CA VAL A 332 -5.91 15.17 13.01
C VAL A 332 -4.85 16.24 12.71
N VAL A 333 -3.63 15.84 12.37
CA VAL A 333 -2.55 16.76 11.95
C VAL A 333 -2.95 17.52 10.69
N GLY A 334 -3.61 16.85 9.73
CA GLY A 334 -4.08 17.42 8.48
C GLY A 334 -5.16 18.49 8.64
N VAL A 335 -5.85 18.54 9.79
CA VAL A 335 -6.76 19.65 10.16
C VAL A 335 -6.03 20.69 11.00
N LEU A 336 -5.31 20.26 12.04
CA LEU A 336 -4.67 21.17 12.99
C LEU A 336 -3.57 22.03 12.35
N ALA A 337 -2.72 21.46 11.49
CA ALA A 337 -1.61 22.19 10.89
C ALA A 337 -2.07 23.32 9.93
N PRO A 338 -3.06 23.11 9.03
CA PRO A 338 -3.64 24.22 8.28
C PRO A 338 -4.34 25.26 9.16
N VAL A 339 -5.07 24.83 10.20
CA VAL A 339 -5.75 25.75 11.12
C VAL A 339 -4.74 26.66 11.80
N THR A 340 -3.66 26.10 12.36
CA THR A 340 -2.61 26.89 13.03
C THR A 340 -1.90 27.82 12.05
N PHE A 341 -1.53 27.33 10.85
CA PHE A 341 -0.87 28.14 9.83
C PHE A 341 -1.71 29.34 9.37
N TRP A 342 -2.97 29.10 8.98
CA TRP A 342 -3.82 30.16 8.43
C TRP A 342 -4.31 31.14 9.51
N THR A 343 -4.56 30.67 10.73
CA THR A 343 -4.93 31.55 11.86
C THR A 343 -3.75 32.43 12.26
N LEU A 344 -2.54 31.88 12.36
CA LEU A 344 -1.33 32.65 12.64
C LEU A 344 -1.06 33.68 11.54
N ARG A 345 -1.17 33.29 10.27
CA ARG A 345 -1.03 34.21 9.13
C ARG A 345 -2.06 35.33 9.18
N PHE A 346 -3.32 35.02 9.46
CA PHE A 346 -4.38 36.03 9.59
C PHE A 346 -4.09 36.98 10.76
N TRP A 347 -3.68 36.44 11.91
CA TRP A 347 -3.32 37.23 13.07
C TRP A 347 -2.15 38.18 12.78
N MET A 348 -1.06 37.69 12.16
CA MET A 348 0.06 38.54 11.74
C MET A 348 -0.36 39.66 10.78
N LEU A 349 -1.20 39.35 9.79
CA LEU A 349 -1.70 40.36 8.85
C LEU A 349 -2.57 41.40 9.57
N ARG A 350 -3.49 40.96 10.43
CA ARG A 350 -4.36 41.85 11.22
C ARG A 350 -3.54 42.75 12.14
N SER A 351 -2.54 42.21 12.84
CA SER A 351 -1.66 42.97 13.73
C SER A 351 -0.88 44.04 12.96
N ARG A 352 -0.32 43.71 11.79
CA ARG A 352 0.33 44.68 10.90
C ARG A 352 -0.61 45.82 10.49
N GLN A 353 -1.86 45.50 10.16
CA GLN A 353 -2.84 46.51 9.74
C GLN A 353 -3.39 47.37 10.88
N PHE A 354 -3.39 46.85 12.11
CA PHE A 354 -3.76 47.64 13.27
C PHE A 354 -2.70 48.70 13.56
N ILE A 355 -1.42 48.35 13.40
CA ILE A 355 -0.27 49.26 13.60
C ILE A 355 -0.19 50.33 12.49
N GLN A 356 -0.62 50.02 11.27
CA GLN A 356 -0.52 50.95 10.13
C GLN A 356 -1.64 52.01 10.16
N ASP A 357 -1.25 53.28 10.23
CA ASP A 357 -2.18 54.43 10.16
C ASP A 357 -2.53 54.81 8.72
N TRP A 358 -3.69 54.32 8.26
CA TRP A 358 -4.15 54.53 6.88
C TRP A 358 -4.43 56.01 6.57
N ASN A 359 -4.92 56.77 7.56
CA ASN A 359 -5.24 58.19 7.39
C ASN A 359 -4.00 59.02 7.03
N HIS A 360 -2.85 58.73 7.67
CA HIS A 360 -1.61 59.46 7.42
C HIS A 360 -1.00 59.13 6.05
N ILE A 361 -1.12 57.87 5.61
CA ILE A 361 -0.49 57.38 4.37
C ILE A 361 -1.28 57.76 3.13
N VAL A 362 -2.61 57.60 3.17
CA VAL A 362 -3.46 57.78 1.98
C VAL A 362 -3.89 59.24 1.77
N LYS A 363 -3.96 60.03 2.85
CA LYS A 363 -4.38 61.45 2.85
C LYS A 363 -5.70 61.68 2.07
N PRO A 364 -6.85 61.23 2.61
CA PRO A 364 -8.14 61.32 1.91
C PRO A 364 -8.62 62.77 1.74
N VAL A 365 -9.31 63.05 0.63
CA VAL A 365 -9.97 64.35 0.41
C VAL A 365 -11.28 64.35 1.20
N ASN A 366 -11.42 65.28 2.16
CA ASN A 366 -12.57 65.36 3.08
C ASN A 366 -12.88 64.06 3.86
N GLY A 367 -11.86 63.22 4.10
CA GLY A 367 -12.03 61.94 4.82
C GLY A 367 -12.65 60.81 3.99
N LEU A 368 -12.94 61.06 2.71
CA LEU A 368 -13.58 60.12 1.78
C LEU A 368 -12.57 59.65 0.71
N ILE A 369 -12.71 58.40 0.27
CA ILE A 369 -11.92 57.81 -0.81
C ILE A 369 -12.84 57.34 -1.93
N SER A 370 -12.48 57.65 -3.18
CA SER A 370 -13.15 57.10 -4.36
C SER A 370 -12.86 55.61 -4.52
N THR A 371 -13.90 54.79 -4.67
CA THR A 371 -13.77 53.33 -4.83
C THR A 371 -13.26 52.89 -6.21
N THR A 372 -13.13 53.83 -7.15
CA THR A 372 -12.55 53.59 -8.48
C THR A 372 -11.03 53.35 -8.42
N ASP A 373 -10.33 53.97 -7.47
CA ASP A 373 -8.84 53.97 -7.39
C ASP A 373 -8.28 53.06 -6.28
N LEU A 374 -9.07 52.07 -5.84
CA LEU A 374 -8.66 51.08 -4.82
C LEU A 374 -7.26 50.46 -5.06
N PRO A 375 -6.91 50.02 -6.29
CA PRO A 375 -5.60 49.43 -6.55
C PRO A 375 -4.43 50.37 -6.24
N ALA A 376 -4.54 51.65 -6.63
CA ALA A 376 -3.51 52.66 -6.38
C ALA A 376 -3.40 53.01 -4.89
N MET A 377 -4.51 52.99 -4.17
CA MET A 377 -4.52 53.15 -2.71
C MET A 377 -3.77 52.00 -2.02
N PHE A 378 -4.05 50.75 -2.39
CA PHE A 378 -3.36 49.60 -1.81
C PHE A 378 -1.86 49.58 -2.12
N GLU A 379 -1.47 50.03 -3.32
CA GLU A 379 -0.07 50.20 -3.69
C GLU A 379 0.66 51.20 -2.77
N LYS A 380 0.04 52.36 -2.47
CA LYS A 380 0.59 53.33 -1.50
C LYS A 380 0.71 52.75 -0.09
N LEU A 381 -0.18 51.85 0.29
CA LEU A 381 -0.14 51.14 1.58
C LEU A 381 0.83 49.96 1.59
N GLN A 382 1.55 49.68 0.49
CA GLN A 382 2.37 48.48 0.29
C GLN A 382 1.59 47.18 0.53
N LEU A 383 0.29 47.21 0.21
CA LEU A 383 -0.60 46.06 0.29
C LEU A 383 -0.80 45.52 -1.13
N HIS A 384 -0.57 44.22 -1.30
CA HIS A 384 -0.85 43.52 -2.55
C HIS A 384 -2.05 42.57 -2.35
N PRO A 385 -3.29 43.08 -2.38
CA PRO A 385 -4.47 42.25 -2.27
C PRO A 385 -4.60 41.30 -3.46
N SER A 386 -5.24 40.15 -3.22
CA SER A 386 -5.66 39.26 -4.30
C SER A 386 -6.86 39.86 -5.05
N ASP A 387 -7.04 39.45 -6.31
CA ASP A 387 -8.20 39.90 -7.12
C ASP A 387 -9.54 39.62 -6.42
N LEU A 388 -9.63 38.50 -5.68
CA LEU A 388 -10.79 38.15 -4.88
C LEU A 388 -11.05 39.18 -3.77
N VAL A 389 -9.99 39.61 -3.05
CA VAL A 389 -10.11 40.63 -2.01
C VAL A 389 -10.51 41.96 -2.63
N LEU A 390 -9.93 42.35 -3.76
CA LEU A 390 -10.27 43.60 -4.43
C LEU A 390 -11.76 43.64 -4.86
N LEU A 391 -12.26 42.54 -5.42
CA LEU A 391 -13.65 42.40 -5.82
C LEU A 391 -14.60 42.42 -4.61
N ASP A 392 -14.25 41.74 -3.52
CA ASP A 392 -15.08 41.69 -2.32
C ASP A 392 -15.12 43.03 -1.58
N VAL A 393 -14.00 43.77 -1.56
CA VAL A 393 -13.99 45.15 -1.04
C VAL A 393 -14.85 46.04 -1.91
N ARG A 394 -14.68 46.02 -3.23
CA ARG A 394 -15.49 46.84 -4.16
C ARG A 394 -16.99 46.55 -4.03
N ALA A 395 -17.35 45.27 -3.88
CA ALA A 395 -18.75 44.87 -3.68
C ALA A 395 -19.34 45.38 -2.36
N LYS A 396 -18.51 45.52 -1.31
CA LYS A 396 -18.94 46.00 0.01
C LYS A 396 -18.92 47.50 0.17
N THR A 397 -18.11 48.23 -0.61
CA THR A 397 -17.93 49.67 -0.43
C THR A 397 -18.89 50.53 -1.27
N GLU A 398 -19.80 49.95 -2.07
CA GLU A 398 -20.66 50.67 -3.02
C GLU A 398 -19.88 51.62 -3.98
N ALA A 399 -20.47 52.04 -5.10
CA ALA A 399 -19.76 52.84 -6.11
C ALA A 399 -19.63 54.34 -5.72
N GLY A 400 -19.55 54.65 -4.43
CA GLY A 400 -19.51 56.02 -3.88
C GLY A 400 -18.20 56.36 -3.17
N PRO A 401 -18.01 57.62 -2.75
CA PRO A 401 -16.94 58.02 -1.85
C PRO A 401 -17.25 57.52 -0.44
N VAL A 402 -16.32 56.78 0.17
CA VAL A 402 -16.55 56.08 1.45
C VAL A 402 -15.47 56.44 2.47
N PRO A 403 -15.79 56.49 3.78
CA PRO A 403 -14.77 56.71 4.81
C PRO A 403 -13.68 55.64 4.81
N ILE A 404 -12.44 56.04 5.10
CA ILE A 404 -11.28 55.11 5.20
C ILE A 404 -11.54 53.95 6.17
N ALA A 405 -12.21 54.23 7.28
CA ALA A 405 -12.51 53.22 8.30
C ALA A 405 -13.37 52.08 7.75
N GLU A 406 -14.31 52.40 6.86
CA GLU A 406 -15.19 51.42 6.22
C GLU A 406 -14.44 50.59 5.17
N VAL A 407 -13.58 51.22 4.37
CA VAL A 407 -12.68 50.51 3.43
C VAL A 407 -11.74 49.57 4.19
N LYS A 408 -11.18 50.01 5.33
CA LYS A 408 -10.33 49.18 6.21
C LYS A 408 -11.12 48.00 6.78
N HIS A 409 -12.36 48.20 7.20
CA HIS A 409 -13.22 47.13 7.71
C HIS A 409 -13.61 46.12 6.61
N ALA A 410 -14.03 46.60 5.44
CA ALA A 410 -14.34 45.78 4.28
C ALA A 410 -13.14 44.93 3.84
N TYR A 411 -11.94 45.53 3.84
CA TYR A 411 -10.69 44.84 3.55
C TYR A 411 -10.38 43.72 4.54
N LEU A 412 -10.51 43.97 5.85
CA LEU A 412 -10.29 42.95 6.88
C LEU A 412 -11.28 41.77 6.75
N LEU A 413 -12.55 42.06 6.47
CA LEU A 413 -13.57 41.04 6.22
C LEU A 413 -13.26 40.22 4.95
N ALA A 414 -12.80 40.88 3.88
CA ALA A 414 -12.41 40.22 2.63
C ALA A 414 -11.20 39.30 2.83
N ILE A 415 -10.17 39.74 3.57
CA ILE A 415 -9.02 38.90 3.94
C ILE A 415 -9.43 37.70 4.79
N TYR A 416 -10.32 37.91 5.76
CA TYR A 416 -10.83 36.82 6.59
C TYR A 416 -11.55 35.77 5.72
N GLY A 417 -12.39 36.22 4.78
CA GLY A 417 -13.05 35.37 3.80
C GLY A 417 -12.07 34.57 2.93
N GLU A 418 -11.07 35.23 2.34
CA GLU A 418 -10.05 34.55 1.53
C GLU A 418 -9.23 33.54 2.36
N THR A 419 -8.88 33.91 3.60
CA THR A 419 -8.10 33.04 4.50
C THR A 419 -8.89 31.81 4.90
N ARG A 420 -10.18 31.95 5.24
CA ARG A 420 -11.08 30.83 5.50
C ARG A 420 -11.22 29.92 4.29
N ALA A 421 -11.33 30.50 3.09
CA ALA A 421 -11.47 29.72 1.88
C ALA A 421 -10.20 28.90 1.56
N LYS A 422 -9.01 29.49 1.74
CA LYS A 422 -7.73 28.78 1.61
C LYS A 422 -7.51 27.72 2.68
N LEU A 423 -7.97 27.98 3.91
CA LEU A 423 -7.99 27.00 4.99
C LEU A 423 -8.82 25.77 4.60
N ASN A 424 -10.07 25.99 4.19
CA ASN A 424 -10.97 24.91 3.75
C ASN A 424 -10.35 24.09 2.61
N LEU A 425 -9.81 24.77 1.60
CA LEU A 425 -9.13 24.12 0.48
C LEU A 425 -7.94 23.27 0.94
N SER A 426 -7.11 23.79 1.86
CA SER A 426 -5.95 23.08 2.39
C SER A 426 -6.37 21.79 3.09
N ILE A 427 -7.41 21.86 3.94
CA ILE A 427 -7.97 20.70 4.64
C ILE A 427 -8.51 19.68 3.63
N VAL A 428 -9.30 20.11 2.63
CA VAL A 428 -9.87 19.22 1.61
C VAL A 428 -8.76 18.49 0.83
N VAL A 429 -7.72 19.20 0.39
CA VAL A 429 -6.60 18.60 -0.35
C VAL A 429 -5.87 17.57 0.52
N ILE A 430 -5.56 17.90 1.78
CA ILE A 430 -4.84 17.00 2.68
C ILE A 430 -5.69 15.76 3.02
N MET A 431 -6.98 15.92 3.35
CA MET A 431 -7.87 14.80 3.62
C MET A 431 -7.99 13.86 2.41
N PHE A 432 -8.06 14.43 1.19
CA PHE A 432 -8.14 13.63 -0.03
C PHE A 432 -6.88 12.80 -0.29
N LEU A 433 -5.70 13.29 0.10
CA LEU A 433 -4.44 12.55 -0.03
C LEU A 433 -4.30 11.44 1.02
N ILE A 434 -4.79 11.68 2.24
CA ILE A 434 -4.71 10.71 3.35
C ILE A 434 -5.74 9.59 3.18
N HIS A 435 -6.94 9.92 2.66
CA HIS A 435 -8.09 9.01 2.61
C HIS A 435 -7.82 7.63 1.98
N PRO A 436 -7.17 7.49 0.81
CA PRO A 436 -6.94 6.17 0.20
C PRO A 436 -6.08 5.25 1.06
N SER A 437 -4.98 5.78 1.62
CA SER A 437 -4.05 4.99 2.43
C SER A 437 -4.69 4.58 3.76
N LEU A 438 -5.40 5.51 4.40
CA LEU A 438 -6.12 5.25 5.65
C LEU A 438 -7.25 4.23 5.44
N THR A 439 -8.01 4.36 4.37
CA THR A 439 -9.07 3.42 3.99
C THR A 439 -8.52 2.01 3.84
N ASN A 440 -7.41 1.85 3.11
CA ASN A 440 -6.79 0.55 2.93
C ASN A 440 -6.37 -0.06 4.27
N GLN A 441 -5.67 0.70 5.11
CA GLN A 441 -5.28 0.21 6.44
C GLN A 441 -6.48 -0.18 7.30
N LEU A 442 -7.56 0.59 7.31
CA LEU A 442 -8.77 0.23 8.06
C LEU A 442 -9.41 -1.07 7.56
N PHE A 443 -9.45 -1.30 6.24
CA PHE A 443 -9.97 -2.54 5.67
C PHE A 443 -9.05 -3.74 5.94
N GLN A 444 -7.73 -3.59 5.87
CA GLN A 444 -6.77 -4.70 6.06
C GLN A 444 -6.88 -5.36 7.45
N MET A 445 -7.39 -4.65 8.45
CA MET A 445 -7.67 -5.22 9.78
C MET A 445 -8.71 -6.36 9.75
N PHE A 446 -9.57 -6.39 8.74
CA PHE A 446 -10.59 -7.44 8.59
C PHE A 446 -10.09 -8.63 7.75
N SER A 447 -8.87 -8.55 7.22
CA SER A 447 -8.28 -9.56 6.35
C SER A 447 -7.55 -10.60 7.19
N CYS A 448 -8.11 -11.81 7.27
CA CYS A 448 -7.57 -12.93 8.03
C CYS A 448 -7.37 -14.15 7.14
N SER A 449 -6.23 -14.82 7.25
CA SER A 449 -5.92 -16.08 6.57
C SER A 449 -5.67 -17.20 7.58
N GLN A 450 -6.05 -18.42 7.22
CA GLN A 450 -5.76 -19.61 8.01
C GLN A 450 -4.30 -20.01 7.77
N LEU A 451 -3.54 -20.21 8.85
CA LEU A 451 -2.13 -20.65 8.77
C LEU A 451 -1.92 -22.09 9.24
N GLY A 452 -2.88 -22.69 9.94
CA GLY A 452 -2.75 -24.03 10.51
C GLY A 452 -3.95 -24.44 11.33
N THR A 453 -3.80 -25.50 12.13
CA THR A 453 -4.77 -25.95 13.12
C THR A 453 -4.11 -26.13 14.49
N ASP A 454 -4.88 -25.95 15.57
CA ASP A 454 -4.41 -26.08 16.96
C ASP A 454 -4.25 -27.55 17.41
N ALA A 455 -4.12 -27.82 18.71
CA ALA A 455 -4.00 -29.18 19.24
C ALA A 455 -5.31 -30.00 19.18
N ASP A 456 -6.44 -29.34 18.94
CA ASP A 456 -7.79 -29.90 18.96
C ASP A 456 -8.42 -29.98 17.55
N GLY A 457 -7.67 -29.55 16.52
CA GLY A 457 -8.10 -29.55 15.12
C GLY A 457 -8.83 -28.28 14.68
N ASN A 458 -8.91 -27.24 15.51
CA ASN A 458 -9.53 -25.97 15.14
C ASN A 458 -8.60 -25.13 14.27
N ALA A 459 -9.16 -24.47 13.27
CA ALA A 459 -8.41 -23.60 12.37
C ALA A 459 -7.85 -22.35 13.08
N LEU A 460 -6.55 -22.12 12.92
CA LEU A 460 -5.83 -20.95 13.42
C LEU A 460 -5.77 -19.86 12.35
N TYR A 461 -6.37 -18.70 12.65
CA TYR A 461 -6.44 -17.55 11.76
C TYR A 461 -5.56 -16.41 12.24
N PHE A 462 -4.85 -15.79 11.30
CA PHE A 462 -3.96 -14.65 11.54
C PHE A 462 -4.23 -13.54 10.55
N MET A 463 -3.92 -12.31 10.96
CA MET A 463 -4.18 -11.11 10.16
C MET A 463 -3.16 -10.99 9.03
N ASP A 464 -3.61 -10.76 7.80
CA ASP A 464 -2.74 -10.74 6.61
C ASP A 464 -1.59 -9.72 6.63
N PRO A 465 -1.80 -8.43 6.99
CA PRO A 465 -0.71 -7.47 7.10
C PRO A 465 0.29 -7.81 8.22
N ASP A 466 -0.07 -8.65 9.19
CA ASP A 466 0.79 -9.06 10.30
C ASP A 466 0.39 -10.45 10.83
N LEU A 467 1.06 -11.49 10.31
CA LEU A 467 0.77 -12.89 10.58
C LEU A 467 1.06 -13.33 12.04
N ASP A 468 1.54 -12.44 12.90
CA ASP A 468 1.72 -12.72 14.34
C ASP A 468 0.52 -12.26 15.17
N VAL A 469 -0.44 -11.56 14.56
CA VAL A 469 -1.67 -11.13 15.23
C VAL A 469 -2.76 -12.18 15.02
N PRO A 470 -3.18 -12.90 16.08
CA PRO A 470 -4.24 -13.90 15.98
C PRO A 470 -5.61 -13.24 15.78
N CYS A 471 -6.31 -13.66 14.73
CA CYS A 471 -7.66 -13.24 14.43
C CYS A 471 -8.68 -13.86 15.39
N TYR A 472 -9.86 -13.26 15.46
CA TYR A 472 -11.00 -13.69 16.30
C TYR A 472 -10.71 -13.80 17.81
N THR A 473 -9.64 -13.17 18.28
CA THR A 473 -9.36 -13.03 19.71
C THR A 473 -10.09 -11.83 20.34
N THR A 474 -10.26 -11.83 21.66
CA THR A 474 -10.86 -10.68 22.38
C THR A 474 -10.12 -9.37 22.10
N SER A 475 -8.79 -9.41 21.98
CA SER A 475 -7.98 -8.24 21.62
C SER A 475 -8.31 -7.75 20.21
N HIS A 476 -8.34 -8.67 19.23
CA HIS A 476 -8.68 -8.34 17.84
C HIS A 476 -10.08 -7.72 17.73
N TYR A 477 -11.08 -8.29 18.42
CA TYR A 477 -12.44 -7.73 18.43
C TYR A 477 -12.50 -6.34 19.06
N ARG A 478 -11.71 -6.05 20.11
CA ARG A 478 -11.64 -4.70 20.68
C ARG A 478 -11.14 -3.68 19.65
N TRP A 479 -10.09 -4.01 18.91
CA TRP A 479 -9.58 -3.15 17.83
C TRP A 479 -10.60 -2.96 16.70
N ILE A 480 -11.28 -4.03 16.30
CA ILE A 480 -12.37 -3.95 15.31
C ILE A 480 -13.48 -3.00 15.76
N TYR A 481 -14.03 -3.18 16.96
CA TYR A 481 -15.20 -2.41 17.40
C TYR A 481 -14.87 -0.99 17.85
N LEU A 482 -13.70 -0.75 18.45
CA LEU A 482 -13.35 0.59 18.95
C LEU A 482 -12.67 1.47 17.90
N VAL A 483 -11.96 0.88 16.94
CA VAL A 483 -11.15 1.63 15.96
C VAL A 483 -11.59 1.33 14.53
N GLY A 484 -11.71 0.07 14.15
CA GLY A 484 -12.04 -0.36 12.79
C GLY A 484 -13.38 0.15 12.28
N VAL A 485 -14.46 -0.29 12.92
CA VAL A 485 -15.83 0.04 12.51
C VAL A 485 -16.08 1.55 12.58
N PRO A 486 -15.73 2.27 13.68
CA PRO A 486 -15.87 3.72 13.72
C PRO A 486 -15.01 4.42 12.66
N GLY A 487 -13.77 3.96 12.42
CA GLY A 487 -12.89 4.50 11.39
C GLY A 487 -13.44 4.31 9.97
N LEU A 488 -14.01 3.13 9.66
CA LEU A 488 -14.66 2.87 8.37
C LEU A 488 -15.88 3.76 8.17
N LEU A 489 -16.73 3.93 9.19
CA LEU A 489 -17.91 4.78 9.08
C LEU A 489 -17.54 6.27 8.97
N ALA A 490 -16.69 6.77 9.87
CA ALA A 490 -16.40 8.20 9.97
C ALA A 490 -15.36 8.68 8.94
N LEU A 491 -14.27 7.93 8.74
CA LEU A 491 -13.14 8.36 7.92
C LEU A 491 -13.21 7.79 6.51
N THR A 492 -13.65 6.54 6.33
CA THR A 492 -13.73 5.94 4.99
C THR A 492 -14.98 6.40 4.24
N LEU A 493 -16.18 6.23 4.81
CA LEU A 493 -17.44 6.63 4.18
C LEU A 493 -17.83 8.09 4.46
N GLY A 494 -17.57 8.58 5.68
CA GLY A 494 -17.94 9.93 6.09
C GLY A 494 -17.28 11.03 5.24
N ILE A 495 -16.01 10.88 4.84
CA ILE A 495 -15.30 11.88 4.03
C ILE A 495 -15.95 12.07 2.64
N PRO A 496 -16.17 11.03 1.80
CA PRO A 496 -16.90 11.17 0.54
C PRO A 496 -18.33 11.70 0.71
N ILE A 497 -19.06 11.23 1.73
CA ILE A 497 -20.45 11.68 1.99
C ILE A 497 -20.46 13.16 2.36
N PHE A 498 -19.55 13.61 3.20
CA PHE A 498 -19.39 15.01 3.57
C PHE A 498 -19.02 15.88 2.37
N ALA A 499 -18.05 15.44 1.54
CA ALA A 499 -17.66 16.13 0.32
C ALA A 499 -18.83 16.26 -0.67
N TYR A 500 -19.59 15.19 -0.88
CA TYR A 500 -20.79 15.20 -1.72
C TYR A 500 -21.85 16.16 -1.18
N SER A 501 -22.12 16.09 0.13
CA SER A 501 -23.14 16.92 0.79
C SER A 501 -22.82 18.40 0.64
N ILE A 502 -21.57 18.81 0.87
CA ILE A 502 -21.13 20.21 0.69
C ILE A 502 -21.30 20.68 -0.76
N LEU A 503 -20.88 19.87 -1.74
CA LEU A 503 -21.01 20.21 -3.15
C LEU A 503 -22.48 20.31 -3.57
N HIS A 504 -23.32 19.39 -3.07
CA HIS A 504 -24.75 19.39 -3.37
C HIS A 504 -25.45 20.63 -2.80
N LEU A 505 -25.14 21.00 -1.56
CA LEU A 505 -25.66 22.22 -0.93
C LEU A 505 -25.19 23.48 -1.68
N SER A 506 -23.95 23.46 -2.19
CA SER A 506 -23.35 24.59 -2.92
C SER A 506 -23.66 24.60 -4.42
N ARG A 507 -24.48 23.67 -4.94
CA ARG A 507 -24.67 23.43 -6.38
C ARG A 507 -25.07 24.66 -7.20
N LYS A 508 -25.88 25.55 -6.60
CA LYS A 508 -26.39 26.76 -7.26
C LYS A 508 -25.31 27.85 -7.43
N HIS A 509 -24.22 27.77 -6.67
CA HIS A 509 -23.16 28.78 -6.62
C HIS A 509 -21.77 28.23 -6.97
N LEU A 510 -21.71 27.05 -7.62
CA LEU A 510 -20.44 26.41 -8.03
C LEU A 510 -19.61 27.31 -8.95
N ASP A 511 -20.24 28.19 -9.72
CA ASP A 511 -19.50 29.10 -10.60
C ASP A 511 -18.88 30.32 -9.91
N SER A 512 -19.24 30.58 -8.65
CA SER A 512 -18.70 31.72 -7.90
C SER A 512 -17.20 31.53 -7.59
N LEU A 513 -16.43 32.62 -7.63
CA LEU A 513 -14.99 32.57 -7.37
C LEU A 513 -14.66 32.06 -5.95
N LYS A 514 -15.53 32.35 -4.98
CA LYS A 514 -15.41 31.86 -3.60
C LYS A 514 -15.57 30.34 -3.53
N THR A 515 -16.63 29.78 -4.10
CA THR A 515 -16.87 28.33 -4.12
C THR A 515 -15.81 27.59 -4.95
N LYS A 516 -15.30 28.21 -6.01
CA LYS A 516 -14.15 27.71 -6.80
C LYS A 516 -12.87 27.65 -5.97
N LEU A 517 -12.62 28.62 -5.09
CA LEU A 517 -11.46 28.60 -4.21
C LEU A 517 -11.61 27.57 -3.09
N GLU A 518 -12.79 27.46 -2.47
CA GLU A 518 -13.04 26.54 -1.36
C GLU A 518 -13.06 25.06 -1.80
N TYR A 519 -13.84 24.74 -2.83
CA TYR A 519 -14.15 23.35 -3.20
C TYR A 519 -13.75 23.00 -4.63
N GLY A 520 -13.15 23.92 -5.38
CA GLY A 520 -12.76 23.68 -6.77
C GLY A 520 -11.83 22.49 -6.95
N PHE A 521 -11.06 22.09 -5.94
CA PHE A 521 -10.26 20.86 -6.01
C PHE A 521 -11.10 19.61 -6.33
N LEU A 522 -12.35 19.56 -5.86
CA LEU A 522 -13.26 18.42 -5.96
C LEU A 522 -14.06 18.36 -7.27
N TYR A 523 -14.30 19.49 -7.94
CA TYR A 523 -15.17 19.49 -9.14
C TYR A 523 -14.56 20.21 -10.36
N HIS A 524 -13.49 20.98 -10.21
CA HIS A 524 -12.93 21.77 -11.31
C HIS A 524 -12.25 20.87 -12.34
N GLY A 525 -12.66 20.98 -13.60
CA GLY A 525 -12.21 20.16 -14.73
C GLY A 525 -13.28 19.17 -15.20
N PHE A 526 -14.37 19.06 -14.44
CA PHE A 526 -15.57 18.33 -14.82
C PHE A 526 -16.65 19.29 -15.30
N LYS A 527 -17.50 18.80 -16.20
CA LYS A 527 -18.72 19.49 -16.61
C LYS A 527 -19.59 19.72 -15.37
N LEU A 528 -20.23 20.89 -15.26
CA LEU A 528 -21.11 21.23 -14.12
C LEU A 528 -22.23 20.21 -13.87
N LYS A 529 -22.73 19.53 -14.92
CA LYS A 529 -23.70 18.42 -14.79
C LYS A 529 -23.16 17.25 -13.97
N HIS A 530 -21.85 17.01 -14.01
CA HIS A 530 -21.14 15.90 -13.38
C HIS A 530 -20.18 16.39 -12.27
N PHE A 531 -20.57 17.42 -11.50
CA PHE A 531 -19.74 18.02 -10.45
C PHE A 531 -19.31 17.03 -9.34
N TYR A 532 -20.04 15.93 -9.17
CA TYR A 532 -19.78 14.89 -8.17
C TYR A 532 -18.77 13.82 -8.62
N TRP A 533 -18.18 13.96 -9.81
CA TRP A 533 -17.38 12.88 -10.41
C TRP A 533 -16.16 12.47 -9.59
N GLU A 534 -15.51 13.41 -8.89
CA GLU A 534 -14.38 13.06 -8.01
C GLU A 534 -14.85 12.15 -6.85
N ILE A 535 -16.08 12.34 -6.36
CA ILE A 535 -16.67 11.51 -5.30
C ILE A 535 -16.91 10.09 -5.84
N TRP A 536 -17.36 9.97 -7.09
CA TRP A 536 -17.46 8.67 -7.77
C TRP A 536 -16.10 7.96 -7.84
N VAL A 537 -15.03 8.68 -8.19
CA VAL A 537 -13.66 8.12 -8.19
C VAL A 537 -13.23 7.66 -6.80
N MET A 538 -13.58 8.39 -5.73
CA MET A 538 -13.32 7.97 -4.34
C MET A 538 -14.11 6.72 -3.95
N MET A 539 -15.41 6.68 -4.25
CA MET A 539 -16.27 5.54 -3.95
C MET A 539 -15.78 4.27 -4.65
N ARG A 540 -15.35 4.37 -5.92
CA ARG A 540 -14.72 3.27 -6.65
C ARG A 540 -13.54 2.68 -5.88
N LYS A 541 -12.64 3.52 -5.35
CA LYS A 541 -11.47 3.06 -4.57
C LYS A 541 -11.88 2.33 -3.29
N ILE A 542 -12.90 2.82 -2.60
CA ILE A 542 -13.47 2.16 -1.40
C ILE A 542 -14.01 0.78 -1.77
N ILE A 543 -14.73 0.65 -2.89
CA ILE A 543 -15.27 -0.63 -3.35
C ILE A 543 -14.13 -1.59 -3.72
N VAL A 544 -13.03 -1.11 -4.32
CA VAL A 544 -11.85 -1.96 -4.58
C VAL A 544 -11.26 -2.48 -3.27
N CYS A 545 -11.07 -1.64 -2.25
CA CYS A 545 -10.57 -2.09 -0.94
C CYS A 545 -11.53 -3.12 -0.31
N PHE A 546 -12.84 -2.89 -0.37
CA PHE A 546 -13.84 -3.85 0.08
C PHE A 546 -13.71 -5.20 -0.62
N ILE A 547 -13.61 -5.22 -1.95
CA ILE A 547 -13.41 -6.46 -2.74
C ILE A 547 -12.10 -7.14 -2.33
N SER A 548 -11.01 -6.39 -2.19
CA SER A 548 -9.69 -6.94 -1.87
C SER A 548 -9.64 -7.68 -0.52
N VAL A 549 -10.49 -7.28 0.44
CA VAL A 549 -10.51 -7.88 1.78
C VAL A 549 -11.62 -8.91 1.93
N PHE A 550 -12.87 -8.54 1.68
CA PHE A 550 -14.01 -9.40 2.01
C PHE A 550 -14.19 -10.57 1.03
N LEU A 551 -13.82 -10.40 -0.25
CA LEU A 551 -13.93 -11.48 -1.23
C LEU A 551 -12.71 -12.41 -1.24
N LYS A 552 -11.63 -12.05 -0.51
CA LYS A 552 -10.44 -12.91 -0.38
C LYS A 552 -10.78 -14.29 0.19
N ARG A 553 -11.70 -14.34 1.17
CA ARG A 553 -12.15 -15.59 1.81
C ARG A 553 -12.88 -16.53 0.84
N SER A 554 -13.53 -15.98 -0.19
CA SER A 554 -14.22 -16.77 -1.22
C SER A 554 -13.28 -17.33 -2.28
N GLY A 555 -11.98 -16.99 -2.21
CA GLY A 555 -10.96 -17.40 -3.17
C GLY A 555 -10.62 -16.32 -4.19
N VAL A 556 -9.48 -16.50 -4.85
CA VAL A 556 -8.91 -15.55 -5.82
C VAL A 556 -9.82 -15.34 -7.04
N GLY A 557 -10.48 -16.40 -7.53
CA GLY A 557 -11.37 -16.33 -8.69
C GLY A 557 -12.52 -15.31 -8.52
N PRO A 558 -13.42 -15.47 -7.53
CA PRO A 558 -14.51 -14.52 -7.28
C PRO A 558 -14.01 -13.10 -7.00
N GLN A 559 -12.89 -12.96 -6.29
CA GLN A 559 -12.28 -11.66 -6.00
C GLN A 559 -11.85 -10.93 -7.28
N ALA A 560 -11.08 -11.59 -8.15
CA ALA A 560 -10.62 -11.04 -9.41
C ALA A 560 -11.79 -10.76 -10.38
N LEU A 561 -12.82 -11.62 -10.40
CA LEU A 561 -14.02 -11.42 -11.20
C LEU A 561 -14.81 -10.17 -10.74
N ALA A 562 -15.02 -10.02 -9.43
CA ALA A 562 -15.71 -8.84 -8.88
C ALA A 562 -14.95 -7.54 -9.17
N ALA A 563 -13.61 -7.55 -9.05
CA ALA A 563 -12.78 -6.40 -9.40
C ALA A 563 -12.88 -6.06 -10.91
N THR A 564 -12.86 -7.08 -11.77
CA THR A 564 -13.04 -6.94 -13.22
C THR A 564 -14.40 -6.34 -13.55
N LEU A 565 -15.48 -6.83 -12.93
CA LEU A 565 -16.84 -6.29 -13.08
C LEU A 565 -16.94 -4.83 -12.62
N LEU A 566 -16.34 -4.48 -11.47
CA LEU A 566 -16.31 -3.10 -10.99
C LEU A 566 -15.64 -2.15 -12.00
N VAL A 567 -14.48 -2.55 -12.54
CA VAL A 567 -13.76 -1.73 -13.53
C VAL A 567 -14.54 -1.64 -14.83
N PHE A 568 -15.21 -2.71 -15.26
CA PHE A 568 -16.10 -2.71 -16.41
C PHE A 568 -17.26 -1.71 -16.23
N PHE A 569 -17.98 -1.74 -15.10
CA PHE A 569 -19.05 -0.78 -14.82
C PHE A 569 -18.51 0.66 -14.72
N ALA A 570 -17.33 0.85 -14.12
CA ALA A 570 -16.70 2.16 -14.07
C ALA A 570 -16.33 2.70 -15.45
N LEU A 571 -15.83 1.83 -16.35
CA LEU A 571 -15.56 2.18 -17.75
C LEU A 571 -16.85 2.54 -18.49
N TYR A 572 -17.91 1.74 -18.33
CA TYR A 572 -19.21 2.00 -18.94
C TYR A 572 -19.78 3.35 -18.51
N ILE A 573 -19.85 3.62 -17.21
CA ILE A 573 -20.36 4.88 -16.66
C ILE A 573 -19.50 6.06 -17.13
N HIS A 574 -18.17 5.90 -17.22
CA HIS A 574 -17.27 6.94 -17.76
C HIS A 574 -17.51 7.22 -19.24
N MET A 575 -17.71 6.18 -20.05
CA MET A 575 -17.99 6.31 -21.49
C MET A 575 -19.32 7.02 -21.76
N ASP A 576 -20.35 6.73 -20.96
CA ASP A 576 -21.67 7.35 -21.07
C ASP A 576 -21.67 8.81 -20.60
N CYS A 577 -21.09 9.08 -19.42
CA CYS A 577 -21.13 10.41 -18.82
C CYS A 577 -20.15 11.41 -19.47
N GLN A 578 -18.97 10.94 -19.93
CA GLN A 578 -17.85 11.78 -20.39
C GLN A 578 -17.67 13.04 -19.52
N PRO A 579 -17.32 12.86 -18.25
CA PRO A 579 -17.45 13.86 -17.19
C PRO A 579 -16.52 15.06 -17.36
N TYR A 580 -15.34 14.89 -17.96
CA TYR A 580 -14.35 15.95 -18.08
C TYR A 580 -14.76 16.97 -19.14
N GLU A 581 -14.38 18.24 -18.94
CA GLU A 581 -14.61 19.30 -19.93
C GLU A 581 -13.79 19.07 -21.21
N ASN A 582 -12.56 18.58 -21.06
CA ASN A 582 -11.65 18.31 -22.17
C ASN A 582 -11.78 16.85 -22.66
N SER A 583 -11.99 16.67 -23.97
CA SER A 583 -12.12 15.36 -24.61
C SER A 583 -10.85 14.51 -24.55
N THR A 584 -9.66 15.12 -24.63
CA THR A 584 -8.37 14.42 -24.47
C THR A 584 -8.26 13.77 -23.09
N VAL A 585 -8.73 14.47 -22.06
CA VAL A 585 -8.73 13.98 -20.67
C VAL A 585 -9.75 12.84 -20.50
N ASN A 586 -10.95 12.97 -21.09
CA ASN A 586 -11.93 11.88 -21.12
C ASN A 586 -11.37 10.62 -21.79
N ARG A 587 -10.72 10.77 -22.95
CA ARG A 587 -10.09 9.65 -23.67
C ARG A 587 -8.96 9.00 -22.87
N LEU A 588 -8.18 9.78 -22.12
CA LEU A 588 -7.12 9.25 -21.30
C LEU A 588 -7.64 8.42 -20.11
N GLU A 589 -8.64 8.90 -19.36
CA GLU A 589 -9.27 8.09 -18.29
C GLU A 589 -9.95 6.83 -18.87
N GLN A 590 -10.56 6.93 -20.06
CA GLN A 590 -11.09 5.77 -20.76
C GLN A 590 -10.00 4.76 -21.10
N PHE A 591 -8.85 5.21 -21.61
CA PHE A 591 -7.71 4.34 -21.91
C PHE A 591 -7.12 3.74 -20.62
N ALA A 592 -7.06 4.50 -19.53
CA ALA A 592 -6.63 4.01 -18.22
C ALA A 592 -7.52 2.85 -17.74
N LEU A 593 -8.84 3.06 -17.75
CA LEU A 593 -9.81 2.04 -17.30
C LEU A 593 -9.84 0.81 -18.21
N LEU A 594 -9.70 1.01 -19.52
CA LEU A 594 -9.58 -0.08 -20.48
C LEU A 594 -8.30 -0.91 -20.23
N THR A 595 -7.17 -0.25 -19.98
CA THR A 595 -5.88 -0.89 -19.64
C THR A 595 -6.00 -1.70 -18.35
N SER A 596 -6.63 -1.14 -17.32
CA SER A 596 -6.90 -1.85 -16.06
C SER A 596 -7.83 -3.04 -16.27
N LEU A 597 -8.88 -2.90 -17.08
CA LEU A 597 -9.79 -3.99 -17.42
C LEU A 597 -9.07 -5.15 -18.11
N PHE A 598 -8.25 -4.86 -19.14
CA PHE A 598 -7.46 -5.88 -19.83
C PHE A 598 -6.46 -6.57 -18.90
N THR A 599 -5.84 -5.83 -17.98
CA THR A 599 -4.88 -6.40 -17.02
C THR A 599 -5.57 -7.35 -16.04
N LEU A 600 -6.70 -6.94 -15.46
CA LEU A 600 -7.47 -7.79 -14.55
C LEU A 600 -8.05 -9.03 -15.26
N PHE A 601 -8.54 -8.85 -16.48
CA PHE A 601 -9.03 -9.95 -17.30
C PHE A 601 -7.92 -10.95 -17.66
N SER A 602 -6.71 -10.48 -17.97
CA SER A 602 -5.54 -11.35 -18.17
C SER A 602 -5.17 -12.11 -16.89
N GLY A 603 -5.34 -11.48 -15.73
CA GLY A 603 -5.17 -12.13 -14.42
C GLY A 603 -6.10 -13.32 -14.21
N LEU A 604 -7.35 -13.26 -14.70
CA LEU A 604 -8.29 -14.39 -14.64
C LEU A 604 -7.83 -15.60 -15.47
N PHE A 605 -7.21 -15.38 -16.63
CA PHE A 605 -6.61 -16.47 -17.41
C PHE A 605 -5.38 -17.06 -16.72
N LEU A 606 -4.51 -16.21 -16.17
CA LEU A 606 -3.31 -16.63 -15.45
C LEU A 606 -3.61 -17.38 -14.14
N TYR A 607 -4.83 -17.25 -13.62
CA TYR A 607 -5.31 -18.02 -12.47
C TYR A 607 -5.66 -19.47 -12.84
N GLN A 608 -5.98 -19.76 -14.10
CA GLN A 608 -6.31 -21.12 -14.53
C GLN A 608 -5.07 -22.01 -14.50
N VAL A 609 -5.20 -23.19 -13.88
CA VAL A 609 -4.11 -24.15 -13.70
C VAL A 609 -3.56 -24.66 -15.04
N GLU A 610 -4.40 -24.67 -16.08
CA GLU A 610 -4.04 -25.12 -17.44
C GLU A 610 -3.10 -24.14 -18.17
N VAL A 611 -3.03 -22.87 -17.73
CA VAL A 611 -2.24 -21.83 -18.38
C VAL A 611 -0.81 -21.87 -17.83
N VAL A 612 -0.02 -22.81 -18.36
CA VAL A 612 1.40 -23.02 -18.02
C VAL A 612 2.34 -22.72 -19.20
N GLY A 613 3.63 -22.56 -18.90
CA GLY A 613 4.68 -22.43 -19.91
C GLY A 613 4.49 -21.25 -20.88
N PHE A 614 4.40 -21.55 -22.18
CA PHE A 614 4.33 -20.56 -23.26
C PHE A 614 3.17 -19.56 -23.08
N TRP A 615 1.95 -20.05 -22.85
CA TRP A 615 0.76 -19.21 -22.75
C TRP A 615 0.83 -18.22 -21.58
N ARG A 616 1.40 -18.65 -20.46
CA ARG A 616 1.65 -17.79 -19.29
C ARG A 616 2.60 -16.65 -19.63
N GLY A 617 3.67 -16.93 -20.37
CA GLY A 617 4.59 -15.89 -20.87
C GLY A 617 3.90 -14.90 -21.81
N VAL A 618 3.07 -15.40 -22.74
CA VAL A 618 2.31 -14.55 -23.68
C VAL A 618 1.39 -13.59 -22.94
N PHE A 619 0.58 -14.06 -21.99
CA PHE A 619 -0.27 -13.18 -21.18
C PHE A 619 0.53 -12.15 -20.39
N GLY A 620 1.70 -12.53 -19.86
CA GLY A 620 2.62 -11.60 -19.20
C GLY A 620 3.10 -10.47 -20.12
N VAL A 621 3.55 -10.81 -21.33
CA VAL A 621 3.99 -9.83 -22.35
C VAL A 621 2.84 -8.90 -22.76
N VAL A 622 1.63 -9.44 -22.94
CA VAL A 622 0.43 -8.64 -23.26
C VAL A 622 0.14 -7.62 -22.16
N VAL A 623 0.15 -8.06 -20.89
CA VAL A 623 -0.06 -7.17 -19.74
C VAL A 623 0.97 -6.04 -19.74
N ILE A 624 2.26 -6.35 -19.87
CA ILE A 624 3.34 -5.35 -19.87
C ILE A 624 3.16 -4.38 -21.04
N THR A 625 2.83 -4.88 -22.23
CA THR A 625 2.68 -4.07 -23.45
C THR A 625 1.53 -3.06 -23.29
N VAL A 626 0.37 -3.51 -22.81
CA VAL A 626 -0.82 -2.67 -22.64
C VAL A 626 -0.59 -1.60 -21.57
N ASN A 627 0.02 -1.95 -20.44
CA ASN A 627 0.35 -1.01 -19.37
C ASN A 627 1.42 0.01 -19.80
N SER A 628 2.42 -0.45 -20.59
CA SER A 628 3.45 0.42 -21.15
C SER A 628 2.87 1.39 -22.18
N ALA A 629 1.96 0.94 -23.04
CA ALA A 629 1.29 1.78 -24.03
C ALA A 629 0.50 2.93 -23.37
N PHE A 630 -0.26 2.64 -22.30
CA PHE A 630 -0.93 3.67 -21.52
C PHE A 630 0.05 4.67 -20.92
N THR A 631 1.14 4.16 -20.31
CA THR A 631 2.15 4.98 -19.67
C THR A 631 2.83 5.92 -20.67
N VAL A 632 3.18 5.42 -21.86
CA VAL A 632 3.76 6.22 -22.95
C VAL A 632 2.78 7.30 -23.44
N GLU A 633 1.50 6.96 -23.63
CA GLU A 633 0.49 7.93 -24.07
C GLU A 633 0.30 9.05 -23.03
N PHE A 634 0.28 8.70 -21.75
CA PHE A 634 0.25 9.68 -20.66
C PHE A 634 1.44 10.64 -20.72
N PHE A 635 2.67 10.13 -20.82
CA PHE A 635 3.87 10.97 -20.88
C PHE A 635 3.91 11.81 -22.16
N ARG A 636 3.41 11.28 -23.29
CA ARG A 636 3.30 12.03 -24.55
C ARG A 636 2.38 13.24 -24.39
N ILE A 637 1.18 13.05 -23.83
CA ILE A 637 0.21 14.12 -23.59
C ILE A 637 0.78 15.11 -22.55
N MET A 638 1.39 14.62 -21.48
CA MET A 638 2.00 15.46 -20.46
C MET A 638 3.12 16.34 -21.02
N ALA A 639 4.03 15.77 -21.84
CA ALA A 639 5.11 16.52 -22.48
C ALA A 639 4.57 17.57 -23.46
N HIS A 640 3.50 17.25 -24.20
CA HIS A 640 2.81 18.20 -25.06
C HIS A 640 2.25 19.40 -24.28
N GLU A 641 1.56 19.15 -23.16
CA GLU A 641 1.05 20.20 -22.27
C GLU A 641 2.15 21.07 -21.67
N PHE A 642 3.27 20.46 -21.23
CA PHE A 642 4.41 21.22 -20.74
C PHE A 642 5.05 22.08 -21.83
N LYS A 643 5.18 21.55 -23.05
CA LYS A 643 5.67 22.31 -24.21
C LYS A 643 4.76 23.49 -24.52
N GLN A 644 3.44 23.29 -24.55
CA GLN A 644 2.48 24.39 -24.78
C GLN A 644 2.56 25.48 -23.71
N LYS A 645 2.66 25.09 -22.44
CA LYS A 645 2.84 26.03 -21.33
C LYS A 645 4.16 26.80 -21.44
N ALA A 646 5.26 26.13 -21.81
CA ALA A 646 6.55 26.76 -22.02
C ALA A 646 6.52 27.77 -23.17
N VAL A 647 5.95 27.40 -24.33
CA VAL A 647 5.78 28.29 -25.48
C VAL A 647 4.93 29.51 -25.13
N THR A 648 3.81 29.30 -24.42
CA THR A 648 2.94 30.40 -23.97
C THR A 648 3.65 31.32 -22.97
N ALA A 649 4.49 30.76 -22.10
CA ALA A 649 5.30 31.55 -21.17
C ALA A 649 6.35 32.38 -21.92
N ILE A 650 7.00 31.81 -22.94
CA ILE A 650 7.97 32.51 -23.79
C ILE A 650 7.29 33.66 -24.54
N HIS A 651 6.12 33.44 -25.15
CA HIS A 651 5.34 34.51 -25.80
C HIS A 651 4.99 35.64 -24.83
N LYS A 652 4.52 35.32 -23.61
CA LYS A 652 4.24 36.35 -22.59
C LYS A 652 5.48 37.16 -22.18
N ILE A 653 6.66 36.53 -22.15
CA ILE A 653 7.92 37.22 -21.85
C ILE A 653 8.32 38.12 -23.04
N ALA A 654 8.16 37.63 -24.28
CA ALA A 654 8.42 38.40 -25.48
C ALA A 654 7.50 39.63 -25.57
N ASP A 655 6.20 39.46 -25.37
CA ASP A 655 5.21 40.55 -25.38
C ASP A 655 5.52 41.59 -24.32
N ARG A 656 5.91 41.18 -23.10
CA ARG A 656 6.34 42.12 -22.06
C ARG A 656 7.59 42.90 -22.45
N LYS A 657 8.57 42.27 -23.10
CA LYS A 657 9.77 42.97 -23.59
C LYS A 657 9.45 43.95 -24.70
N VAL A 658 8.57 43.58 -25.63
CA VAL A 658 8.08 44.48 -26.69
C VAL A 658 7.33 45.67 -26.09
N LEU A 659 6.42 45.41 -25.14
CA LEU A 659 5.66 46.46 -24.45
C LEU A 659 6.59 47.40 -23.67
N ALA A 660 7.59 46.86 -22.97
CA ALA A 660 8.60 47.65 -22.27
C ALA A 660 9.43 48.51 -23.25
N GLY A 661 9.78 47.97 -24.43
CA GLY A 661 10.45 48.70 -25.49
C GLY A 661 9.60 49.84 -26.07
N ILE A 662 8.30 49.62 -26.27
CA ILE A 662 7.35 50.64 -26.75
C ILE A 662 7.17 51.75 -25.70
N VAL A 663 6.98 51.38 -24.42
CA VAL A 663 6.86 52.35 -23.32
C VAL A 663 8.13 53.18 -23.17
N TYR A 664 9.31 52.55 -23.27
CA TYR A 664 10.59 53.27 -23.27
C TYR A 664 10.70 54.24 -24.45
N LYS A 665 10.26 53.83 -25.64
CA LYS A 665 10.25 54.69 -26.83
C LYS A 665 9.30 55.89 -26.66
N LEU A 666 8.09 55.67 -26.14
CA LEU A 666 7.13 56.73 -25.83
C LEU A 666 7.64 57.70 -24.75
N GLN A 667 8.30 57.20 -23.71
CA GLN A 667 8.93 58.05 -22.68
C GLN A 667 10.11 58.85 -23.24
N ARG A 668 10.90 58.26 -24.14
CA ARG A 668 12.01 58.94 -24.81
C ARG A 668 11.51 60.05 -25.74
N ASP A 669 10.47 59.77 -26.52
CA ASP A 669 9.89 60.73 -27.46
C ASP A 669 9.18 61.88 -26.71
N SER A 670 8.55 61.58 -25.56
CA SER A 670 8.01 62.59 -24.62
C SER A 670 9.07 63.46 -23.93
N ASN A 671 10.30 62.98 -23.76
CA ASN A 671 11.40 63.70 -23.13
C ASN A 671 12.39 64.30 -24.15
N SER A 672 12.08 64.24 -25.45
CA SER A 672 12.89 64.90 -26.48
C SER A 672 12.72 66.42 -26.42
N PRO A 673 13.80 67.20 -26.58
CA PRO A 673 13.75 68.67 -26.47
C PRO A 673 12.82 69.33 -27.51
N GLU A 674 12.51 68.67 -28.63
CA GLU A 674 11.58 69.18 -29.65
C GLU A 674 10.10 69.11 -29.20
N ALA A 675 9.72 68.08 -28.43
CA ALA A 675 8.35 67.94 -27.88
C ALA A 675 8.07 68.93 -26.73
N GLN A 676 9.09 69.30 -25.94
CA GLN A 676 8.98 70.35 -24.92
C GLN A 676 8.90 71.75 -25.53
N VAL A 677 9.51 71.99 -26.70
CA VAL A 677 9.40 73.27 -27.42
C VAL A 677 8.00 73.45 -28.04
N GLN A 678 7.33 72.38 -28.49
CA GLN A 678 5.94 72.46 -28.98
C GLN A 678 4.89 72.67 -27.89
N THR A 679 5.08 72.12 -26.67
CA THR A 679 4.16 72.36 -25.55
C THR A 679 4.35 73.74 -24.90
N LEU A 680 5.56 74.30 -24.93
CA LEU A 680 5.82 75.70 -24.53
C LEU A 680 5.37 76.73 -25.59
N ALA A 681 5.29 76.36 -26.87
CA ALA A 681 4.71 77.20 -27.92
C ALA A 681 3.17 77.20 -27.91
N SER A 682 2.52 76.09 -27.54
CA SER A 682 1.05 76.01 -27.42
C SER A 682 0.50 76.72 -26.17
N ASN A 683 1.28 76.85 -25.09
CA ASN A 683 0.85 77.52 -23.86
C ASN A 683 1.09 79.05 -23.85
N LYS A 684 1.61 79.63 -24.93
CA LYS A 684 1.75 81.09 -25.08
C LYS A 684 0.64 81.76 -25.90
N VAL A 685 -0.37 81.01 -26.36
CA VAL A 685 -1.49 81.55 -27.17
C VAL A 685 -2.80 81.67 -26.37
N PHE A 686 -2.82 81.34 -25.07
CA PHE A 686 -4.06 81.36 -24.24
C PHE A 686 -4.04 82.37 -23.07
N VAL A 687 -3.26 83.46 -23.18
CA VAL A 687 -3.36 84.62 -22.27
C VAL A 687 -3.18 85.91 -23.07
N ALA A 688 -4.20 86.29 -23.85
CA ALA A 688 -4.54 87.65 -24.28
C ALA A 688 -5.71 87.57 -25.29
N ASP A 689 -6.92 87.41 -24.75
CA ASP A 689 -8.18 88.10 -25.12
C ASP A 689 -9.36 87.42 -24.39
#